data_AF-A0A7H8GHQ0-F1
#
_entry.id   AF-A0A7H8GHQ0-F1
#
_cell.length_a   1.000
_cell.length_b   1.000
_cell.length_c   1.000
_cell.angle_alpha   90.00
_cell.angle_beta   90.00
_cell.angle_gamma   90.00
#
_symmetry.space_group_name_H-M   'P 1'
#
loop_
_entity.id
_entity.type
_entity.pdbx_description
1 polymer ?
#
loop_
_entity_poly.entity_id
_entity_poly.type
_entity_poly.pdbx_seq_one_letter_code
_entity_poly.pdbx_strand_id
1 'polypeptide(L)'
;MSKVKFSPESEVVSWLIQLIEREELLDSIQGREAITSSLTDTVPQEYFLPSFGIDYISRRASAEAADHVLSRLSLLDIISINTSISVTTGEVLRPDILCFNPETKTLVVFEVKRASETERQTVTELAGYEQELRNMLPFLGNFDVCFVVVAADWATLLVHAVGSMNAWSGKQCLALKLTNGESGFGLIAHLPEAWHLTGSTNLPVEALPSIDLYLAYKGIDDLGAEQDDIGLAEENEDDVSWPPRIVVTAMDVIARAGDRAGSHGFMMLWRDVNGFGRGRWCITLAAIDPYAMHAWCRDHGLPQRESEATTFLHERRDDLLGQTPTTVYDIAKAAFPILKEHFDPEFGADFHWQLKTRQYRHRAVPMRFDFWGSLGQHAREFVCNPAVRENYMPFVGLNQLDWTDPAVAMTLVANLSLGTPFPGGVIKCSDAFLAGRVLGDLLGAAFNTAPDKKLAAKFEPLVEWAQLEALRFAIEMKQMYDITEEVVTPMPMLSRDPAKRVEATVQLAQWVSSDLISKRHPFHQACFDVGYRHAWLFNLLDAQSIGRADPNESEAAASIIRDMVKGLLSRAEGSQGKIFQASGFLHFIAFLESYLSSEIMLSDAQEVSKVIDTIPTKELLAAFPDSIVKGADSIIPVVLHTTRPPFPISVDWEWLKGGIRALFESGDHCPAIIFSQNGMVGSGRLLEPFRLLSPISDPEVEVYVLDESSAMNIAIKMTWNEVKNFHAKRSQGYVAPA
;
A
#
# COMPACT_ATOMS: atom_id res chain seq x y z
N MET A 1 40.76 25.56 -4.72
CA MET A 1 39.68 25.17 -5.66
C MET A 1 39.19 26.43 -6.37
N SER A 2 39.48 26.56 -7.67
CA SER A 2 38.99 27.67 -8.48
C SER A 2 37.48 27.51 -8.69
N LYS A 3 36.68 28.53 -8.35
CA LYS A 3 35.25 28.57 -8.71
C LYS A 3 35.14 28.46 -10.23
N VAL A 4 34.54 27.37 -10.71
CA VAL A 4 34.18 27.20 -12.13
C VAL A 4 33.31 28.40 -12.52
N LYS A 5 33.77 29.18 -13.49
CA LYS A 5 33.09 30.41 -13.92
C LYS A 5 32.07 30.03 -14.99
N PHE A 6 30.82 29.89 -14.59
CA PHE A 6 29.72 29.54 -15.51
C PHE A 6 29.28 30.75 -16.37
N SER A 7 28.95 30.46 -17.64
CA SER A 7 28.50 31.37 -18.70
C SER A 7 27.14 32.06 -18.44
N PRO A 8 26.91 33.31 -18.89
CA PRO A 8 25.62 34.04 -18.78
C PRO A 8 24.38 33.23 -19.15
N GLU A 9 23.25 33.47 -18.47
CA GLU A 9 21.94 32.84 -18.74
C GLU A 9 21.53 32.98 -20.23
N SER A 10 21.77 34.15 -20.83
CA SER A 10 21.56 34.40 -22.26
C SER A 10 22.34 33.47 -23.19
N GLU A 11 23.52 32.98 -22.77
CA GLU A 11 24.30 32.02 -23.56
C GLU A 11 23.67 30.63 -23.52
N VAL A 12 23.12 30.21 -22.37
CA VAL A 12 22.40 28.94 -22.23
C VAL A 12 21.11 28.97 -23.04
N VAL A 13 20.34 30.06 -22.96
CA VAL A 13 19.12 30.24 -23.77
C VAL A 13 19.46 30.21 -25.26
N SER A 14 20.51 30.91 -25.70
CA SER A 14 20.95 30.89 -27.10
C SER A 14 21.36 29.49 -27.57
N TRP A 15 22.00 28.72 -26.69
CA TRP A 15 22.37 27.34 -26.97
C TRP A 15 21.16 26.41 -27.06
N LEU A 16 20.19 26.53 -26.16
CA LEU A 16 18.93 25.79 -26.21
C LEU A 16 18.14 26.07 -27.50
N ILE A 17 18.09 27.34 -27.94
CA ILE A 17 17.47 27.73 -29.21
C ILE A 17 18.14 26.99 -30.38
N GLN A 18 19.48 26.95 -30.42
CA GLN A 18 20.19 26.24 -31.50
C GLN A 18 19.88 24.74 -31.51
N LEU A 19 19.73 24.12 -30.33
CA LEU A 19 19.32 22.71 -30.24
C LEU A 19 17.89 22.50 -30.71
N ILE A 20 16.97 23.41 -30.37
CA ILE A 20 15.57 23.36 -30.80
C ILE A 20 15.47 23.51 -32.33
N GLU A 21 16.12 24.52 -32.90
CA GLU A 21 16.11 24.80 -34.35
C GLU A 21 16.74 23.67 -35.19
N ARG A 22 17.62 22.86 -34.58
CA ARG A 22 18.24 21.70 -35.23
C ARG A 22 17.53 20.38 -34.94
N GLU A 23 16.46 20.40 -34.14
CA GLU A 23 15.76 19.21 -33.67
C GLU A 23 16.69 18.25 -32.88
N GLU A 24 17.74 18.79 -32.24
CA GLU A 24 18.76 18.04 -31.49
C GLU A 24 18.53 18.10 -29.97
N LEU A 25 17.53 18.86 -29.49
CA LEU A 25 17.30 19.08 -28.06
C LEU A 25 17.07 17.77 -27.31
N LEU A 26 16.13 16.94 -27.77
CA LEU A 26 15.81 15.69 -27.09
C LEU A 26 17.04 14.76 -27.00
N ASP A 27 17.83 14.69 -28.07
CA ASP A 27 19.04 13.86 -28.13
C ASP A 27 20.18 14.38 -27.26
N SER A 28 20.22 15.69 -27.02
CA SER A 28 21.21 16.32 -26.12
C SER A 28 20.96 16.02 -24.63
N ILE A 29 19.76 15.56 -24.26
CA ILE A 29 19.41 15.26 -22.86
C ILE A 29 19.90 13.85 -22.52
N GLN A 30 20.82 13.78 -21.57
CA GLN A 30 21.35 12.54 -21.01
C GLN A 30 20.46 12.02 -19.87
N GLY A 31 20.50 10.71 -19.63
CA GLY A 31 19.77 10.08 -18.51
C GLY A 31 18.28 9.85 -18.76
N ARG A 32 17.78 10.09 -19.98
CA ARG A 32 16.37 9.86 -20.36
C ARG A 32 15.94 8.41 -20.13
N GLU A 33 16.79 7.46 -20.49
CA GLU A 33 16.53 6.03 -20.34
C GLU A 33 16.27 5.64 -18.88
N ALA A 34 16.94 6.27 -17.90
CA ALA A 34 16.70 6.00 -16.49
C ALA A 34 15.32 6.50 -16.00
N ILE A 35 14.70 7.44 -16.71
CA ILE A 35 13.34 7.89 -16.42
C ILE A 35 12.33 6.97 -17.13
N THR A 36 12.54 6.69 -18.41
CA THR A 36 11.57 5.94 -19.22
C THR A 36 11.62 4.42 -18.96
N SER A 37 12.81 3.81 -18.86
CA SER A 37 12.96 2.33 -18.79
C SER A 37 12.95 1.74 -17.37
N SER A 38 13.17 2.53 -16.32
CA SER A 38 13.23 2.04 -14.93
C SER A 38 12.13 2.54 -14.00
N LEU A 39 11.27 3.48 -14.43
CA LEU A 39 10.26 4.09 -13.55
C LEU A 39 8.84 3.96 -14.10
N THR A 40 8.58 4.34 -15.36
CA THR A 40 7.24 4.22 -15.98
C THR A 40 6.93 2.80 -16.47
N ASP A 41 7.94 2.08 -16.97
CA ASP A 41 7.83 0.66 -17.36
C ASP A 41 7.71 -0.32 -16.16
N THR A 42 7.82 0.16 -14.91
CA THR A 42 7.62 -0.68 -13.71
C THR A 42 6.15 -0.99 -13.43
N VAL A 43 5.21 -0.27 -14.06
CA VAL A 43 3.77 -0.43 -13.82
C VAL A 43 3.20 -1.69 -14.48
N PRO A 44 3.54 -2.04 -15.74
CA PRO A 44 3.10 -3.29 -16.39
C PRO A 44 4.03 -4.47 -16.07
N GLN A 45 4.41 -4.69 -14.82
CA GLN A 45 5.16 -5.90 -14.45
C GLN A 45 4.26 -7.13 -14.58
N GLU A 46 4.69 -8.11 -15.39
CA GLU A 46 3.90 -9.29 -15.73
C GLU A 46 3.74 -10.29 -14.57
N TYR A 47 4.64 -10.27 -13.60
CA TYR A 47 4.80 -11.36 -12.63
C TYR A 47 4.45 -11.01 -11.18
N PHE A 48 4.29 -9.72 -10.85
CA PHE A 48 4.15 -9.27 -9.45
C PHE A 48 2.99 -8.30 -9.24
N LEU A 49 2.27 -8.51 -8.12
CA LEU A 49 1.22 -7.62 -7.67
C LEU A 49 1.85 -6.28 -7.21
N PRO A 50 1.37 -5.13 -7.71
CA PRO A 50 1.93 -3.84 -7.32
C PRO A 50 1.55 -3.51 -5.87
N SER A 51 2.54 -3.08 -5.09
CA SER A 51 2.34 -2.59 -3.72
C SER A 51 2.14 -1.07 -3.70
N PHE A 52 1.27 -0.58 -2.82
CA PHE A 52 1.20 0.86 -2.53
C PHE A 52 2.43 1.30 -1.73
N GLY A 53 3.17 2.29 -2.22
CA GLY A 53 4.30 2.88 -1.51
C GLY A 53 4.12 4.38 -1.36
N ILE A 54 3.77 4.84 -0.16
CA ILE A 54 3.51 6.28 0.09
C ILE A 54 4.72 7.14 -0.29
N ASP A 55 5.91 6.69 0.07
CA ASP A 55 7.15 7.40 -0.18
C ASP A 55 7.48 7.46 -1.69
N TYR A 56 6.97 6.50 -2.48
CA TYR A 56 7.21 6.42 -3.91
C TYR A 56 6.28 7.34 -4.73
N ILE A 57 5.17 7.83 -4.16
CA ILE A 57 4.17 8.63 -4.88
C ILE A 57 4.80 9.87 -5.55
N SER A 58 5.57 10.65 -4.80
CA SER A 58 6.15 11.90 -5.31
C SER A 58 7.23 11.65 -6.38
N ARG A 59 8.03 10.61 -6.17
CA ARG A 59 9.07 10.20 -7.12
C ARG A 59 8.44 9.72 -8.43
N ARG A 60 7.43 8.88 -8.34
CA ARG A 60 6.67 8.39 -9.49
C ARG A 60 6.01 9.54 -10.26
N ALA A 61 5.31 10.44 -9.58
CA ALA A 61 4.67 11.58 -10.23
C ALA A 61 5.69 12.48 -10.95
N SER A 62 6.88 12.65 -10.38
CA SER A 62 7.97 13.40 -11.04
C SER A 62 8.53 12.67 -12.26
N ALA A 63 8.61 11.34 -12.21
CA ALA A 63 9.05 10.52 -13.33
C ALA A 63 8.02 10.52 -14.47
N GLU A 64 6.73 10.33 -14.16
CA GLU A 64 5.63 10.41 -15.12
C GLU A 64 5.56 11.79 -15.80
N ALA A 65 5.70 12.86 -15.01
CA ALA A 65 5.74 14.22 -15.55
C ALA A 65 6.95 14.45 -16.46
N ALA A 66 8.14 13.99 -16.04
CA ALA A 66 9.35 14.10 -16.86
C ALA A 66 9.23 13.31 -18.17
N ASP A 67 8.71 12.08 -18.13
CA ASP A 67 8.50 11.23 -19.29
C ASP A 67 7.48 11.84 -20.26
N HIS A 68 6.36 12.37 -19.73
CA HIS A 68 5.38 13.10 -20.53
C HIS A 68 6.02 14.29 -21.24
N VAL A 69 6.79 15.13 -20.54
CA VAL A 69 7.44 16.28 -21.18
C VAL A 69 8.48 15.82 -22.21
N LEU A 70 9.35 14.86 -21.89
CA LEU A 70 10.39 14.34 -22.79
C LEU A 70 9.81 13.85 -24.11
N SER A 71 8.67 13.14 -24.08
CA SER A 71 8.02 12.63 -25.29
C SER A 71 7.42 13.73 -26.19
N ARG A 72 7.52 15.01 -25.80
CA ARG A 72 7.00 16.19 -26.50
C ARG A 72 8.08 17.17 -26.92
N LEU A 73 9.37 16.85 -26.70
CA LEU A 73 10.50 17.72 -27.07
C LEU A 73 11.12 17.39 -28.44
N SER A 74 10.59 16.41 -29.18
CA SER A 74 11.15 15.98 -30.48
C SER A 74 11.07 17.06 -31.55
N LEU A 75 9.93 17.75 -31.65
CA LEU A 75 9.69 18.81 -32.63
C LEU A 75 9.06 20.02 -31.95
N LEU A 76 9.72 21.17 -32.04
CA LEU A 76 9.32 22.40 -31.35
C LEU A 76 9.46 23.62 -32.27
N ASP A 77 8.35 24.33 -32.46
CA ASP A 77 8.29 25.64 -33.10
C ASP A 77 8.44 26.72 -32.02
N ILE A 78 9.45 27.58 -32.14
CA ILE A 78 9.64 28.69 -31.19
C ILE A 78 8.59 29.78 -31.45
N ILE A 79 7.78 30.09 -30.43
CA ILE A 79 6.81 31.18 -30.43
C ILE A 79 7.45 32.49 -29.97
N SER A 80 8.23 32.44 -28.88
CA SER A 80 8.74 33.64 -28.23
C SER A 80 10.06 33.36 -27.49
N ILE A 81 10.98 34.33 -27.48
CA ILE A 81 12.28 34.25 -26.80
C ILE A 81 12.47 35.52 -25.97
N ASN A 82 12.44 35.40 -24.64
CA ASN A 82 12.60 36.53 -23.70
C ASN A 82 11.76 37.78 -24.08
N THR A 83 10.56 37.54 -24.59
CA THR A 83 9.58 38.57 -24.99
C THR A 83 8.32 38.43 -24.16
N SER A 84 7.64 39.55 -23.89
CA SER A 84 6.42 39.48 -23.09
C SER A 84 5.35 38.70 -23.83
N ILE A 85 4.76 37.70 -23.17
CA ILE A 85 3.61 36.95 -23.68
C ILE A 85 2.27 37.53 -23.22
N SER A 86 2.29 38.59 -22.40
CA SER A 86 1.05 39.21 -21.91
C SER A 86 0.24 39.87 -23.01
N VAL A 87 -1.05 39.53 -23.08
CA VAL A 87 -2.05 40.18 -23.94
C VAL A 87 -2.55 41.51 -23.34
N THR A 88 -2.26 41.78 -22.07
CA THR A 88 -2.68 42.98 -21.37
C THR A 88 -1.62 44.07 -21.47
N THR A 89 -2.02 45.26 -21.90
CA THR A 89 -1.11 46.40 -21.99
C THR A 89 -0.60 46.83 -20.61
N GLY A 90 0.73 46.90 -20.46
CA GLY A 90 1.40 47.34 -19.23
C GLY A 90 1.88 46.19 -18.33
N GLU A 91 1.52 44.95 -18.65
CA GLU A 91 2.02 43.76 -17.97
C GLU A 91 3.23 43.16 -18.70
N VAL A 92 4.15 42.55 -17.95
CA VAL A 92 5.38 41.97 -18.49
C VAL A 92 5.57 40.58 -17.91
N LEU A 93 5.40 39.56 -18.77
CA LEU A 93 5.59 38.15 -18.46
C LEU A 93 6.50 37.54 -19.53
N ARG A 94 7.76 37.28 -19.20
CA ARG A 94 8.80 36.91 -20.17
C ARG A 94 9.38 35.53 -19.88
N PRO A 95 8.78 34.45 -20.41
CA PRO A 95 9.45 33.15 -20.40
C PRO A 95 10.74 33.24 -21.20
N ASP A 96 11.75 32.45 -20.82
CA ASP A 96 13.02 32.42 -21.56
C ASP A 96 12.79 31.93 -22.99
N ILE A 97 12.05 30.83 -23.13
CA ILE A 97 11.61 30.30 -24.43
C ILE A 97 10.18 29.76 -24.28
N LEU A 98 9.30 30.17 -25.19
CA LEU A 98 7.99 29.55 -25.38
C LEU A 98 8.00 28.84 -26.73
N CYS A 99 7.70 27.54 -26.72
CA CYS A 99 7.61 26.71 -27.91
C CYS A 99 6.22 26.08 -28.05
N PHE A 100 5.92 25.60 -29.25
CA PHE A 100 4.76 24.78 -29.55
C PHE A 100 5.21 23.50 -30.25
N ASN A 101 4.74 22.35 -29.78
CA ASN A 101 4.90 21.10 -30.51
C ASN A 101 3.67 20.91 -31.42
N PRO A 102 3.82 20.95 -32.76
CA PRO A 102 2.69 20.84 -33.68
C PRO A 102 2.10 19.43 -33.78
N GLU A 103 2.86 18.38 -33.46
CA GLU A 103 2.39 16.98 -33.51
C GLU A 103 1.47 16.67 -32.34
N THR A 104 1.89 17.07 -31.14
CA THR A 104 1.14 16.82 -29.90
C THR A 104 0.19 17.95 -29.53
N LYS A 105 0.31 19.11 -30.20
CA LYS A 105 -0.43 20.35 -29.91
C LYS A 105 -0.22 20.86 -28.49
N THR A 106 1.01 20.74 -27.98
CA THR A 106 1.37 21.13 -26.62
C THR A 106 2.25 22.37 -26.61
N LEU A 107 2.04 23.25 -25.64
CA LEU A 107 2.92 24.38 -25.37
C LEU A 107 4.05 23.95 -24.43
N VAL A 108 5.27 24.38 -24.71
CA VAL A 108 6.45 24.06 -23.89
C VAL A 108 7.12 25.36 -23.44
N VAL A 109 7.16 25.57 -22.13
CA VAL A 109 7.74 26.76 -21.50
C VAL A 109 9.09 26.39 -20.89
N PHE A 110 10.15 27.04 -21.34
CA PHE A 110 11.49 26.88 -20.77
C PHE A 110 11.80 28.02 -19.81
N GLU A 111 12.42 27.67 -18.69
CA GLU A 111 12.90 28.60 -17.69
C GLU A 111 14.30 28.16 -17.21
N VAL A 112 15.29 29.06 -17.27
CA VAL A 112 16.70 28.79 -17.01
C VAL A 112 17.13 29.46 -15.70
N LYS A 113 17.61 28.67 -14.72
CA LYS A 113 18.07 29.16 -13.41
C LYS A 113 19.57 28.91 -13.18
N ARG A 114 20.30 29.94 -12.78
CA ARG A 114 21.76 29.88 -12.54
C ARG A 114 22.22 30.14 -11.11
N ALA A 115 21.40 30.78 -10.27
CA ALA A 115 21.79 31.19 -8.93
C ALA A 115 20.70 30.85 -7.91
N SER A 116 21.11 30.39 -6.73
CA SER A 116 20.22 30.03 -5.62
C SER A 116 19.26 31.15 -5.18
N GLU A 117 19.57 32.41 -5.49
CA GLU A 117 18.73 33.56 -5.16
C GLU A 117 17.54 33.76 -6.12
N THR A 118 17.66 33.37 -7.40
CA THR A 118 16.58 33.51 -8.41
C THR A 118 15.60 32.35 -8.42
N GLU A 119 15.93 31.25 -7.73
CA GLU A 119 15.08 30.06 -7.62
C GLU A 119 13.76 30.32 -6.88
N ARG A 120 13.73 31.34 -6.00
CA ARG A 120 12.55 31.71 -5.18
C ARG A 120 11.34 32.18 -5.99
N GLN A 121 11.53 32.56 -7.25
CA GLN A 121 10.48 33.13 -8.10
C GLN A 121 9.97 32.15 -9.17
N THR A 122 10.67 31.03 -9.39
CA THR A 122 10.40 30.08 -10.48
C THR A 122 8.94 29.64 -10.55
N VAL A 123 8.35 29.17 -9.43
CA VAL A 123 6.95 28.70 -9.42
C VAL A 123 5.98 29.83 -9.75
N THR A 124 6.23 31.02 -9.21
CA THR A 124 5.39 32.20 -9.44
C THR A 124 5.45 32.64 -10.90
N GLU A 125 6.63 32.59 -11.53
CA GLU A 125 6.82 32.88 -12.94
C GLU A 125 6.10 31.86 -13.82
N LEU A 126 6.34 30.56 -13.59
CA LEU A 126 5.68 29.49 -14.35
C LEU A 126 4.15 29.55 -14.23
N ALA A 127 3.62 29.80 -13.04
CA ALA A 127 2.18 29.98 -12.83
C ALA A 127 1.64 31.23 -13.54
N GLY A 128 2.40 32.34 -13.53
CA GLY A 128 2.07 33.55 -14.28
C GLY A 128 2.03 33.31 -15.78
N TYR A 129 3.02 32.60 -16.34
CA TYR A 129 3.05 32.22 -17.74
C TYR A 129 1.88 31.31 -18.11
N GLU A 130 1.58 30.30 -17.28
CA GLU A 130 0.45 29.40 -17.51
C GLU A 130 -0.88 30.16 -17.55
N GLN A 131 -1.11 31.08 -16.60
CA GLN A 131 -2.32 31.87 -16.57
C GLN A 131 -2.45 32.73 -17.84
N GLU A 132 -1.35 33.29 -18.33
CA GLU A 132 -1.36 34.09 -19.54
C GLU A 132 -1.64 33.25 -20.79
N LEU A 133 -1.08 32.04 -20.86
CA LEU A 133 -1.42 31.06 -21.89
C LEU A 133 -2.90 30.67 -21.84
N ARG A 134 -3.49 30.53 -20.64
CA ARG A 134 -4.94 30.27 -20.46
C ARG A 134 -5.81 31.46 -20.84
N ASN A 135 -5.32 32.69 -20.70
CA ASN A 135 -6.01 33.89 -21.18
C ASN A 135 -6.11 33.88 -22.72
N MET A 136 -5.05 33.42 -23.41
CA MET A 136 -5.03 33.24 -24.86
C MET A 136 -5.84 32.02 -25.33
N LEU A 137 -5.76 30.91 -24.59
CA LEU A 137 -6.38 29.63 -24.91
C LEU A 137 -7.19 29.12 -23.71
N PRO A 138 -8.46 29.56 -23.57
CA PRO A 138 -9.33 29.06 -22.52
C PRO A 138 -9.47 27.54 -22.59
N PHE A 139 -9.55 26.89 -21.43
CA PHE A 139 -9.66 25.43 -21.26
C PHE A 139 -8.40 24.60 -21.55
N LEU A 140 -7.21 25.21 -21.65
CA LEU A 140 -5.96 24.44 -21.63
C LEU A 140 -5.90 23.50 -20.42
N GLY A 141 -5.73 22.20 -20.69
CA GLY A 141 -5.52 21.19 -19.67
C GLY A 141 -4.10 21.25 -19.11
N ASN A 142 -3.90 20.66 -17.93
CA ASN A 142 -2.57 20.59 -17.31
C ASN A 142 -1.55 19.80 -18.15
N PHE A 143 -2.00 18.89 -19.02
CA PHE A 143 -1.14 18.10 -19.91
C PHE A 143 -0.81 18.80 -21.23
N ASP A 144 -1.51 19.91 -21.54
CA ASP A 144 -1.32 20.70 -22.77
C ASP A 144 -0.22 21.76 -22.60
N VAL A 145 0.19 22.04 -21.36
CA VAL A 145 1.28 22.95 -21.00
C VAL A 145 2.37 22.17 -20.29
N CYS A 146 3.53 22.08 -20.92
CA CYS A 146 4.72 21.43 -20.40
C CYS A 146 5.72 22.50 -19.93
N PHE A 147 6.34 22.28 -18.79
CA PHE A 147 7.41 23.12 -18.26
C PHE A 147 8.75 22.39 -18.37
N VAL A 148 9.80 23.12 -18.74
CA VAL A 148 11.17 22.65 -18.72
C VAL A 148 12.00 23.64 -17.90
N VAL A 149 12.41 23.20 -16.71
CA VAL A 149 13.27 24.01 -15.84
C VAL A 149 14.71 23.53 -15.98
N VAL A 150 15.59 24.39 -16.47
CA VAL A 150 17.02 24.12 -16.65
C VAL A 150 17.79 24.82 -15.55
N ALA A 151 18.42 24.09 -14.64
CA ALA A 151 19.15 24.69 -13.53
C ALA A 151 20.59 24.18 -13.40
N ALA A 152 21.53 25.08 -13.13
CA ALA A 152 22.92 24.70 -12.83
C ALA A 152 23.08 24.11 -11.43
N ASP A 153 22.29 24.62 -10.48
CA ASP A 153 22.16 24.11 -9.13
C ASP A 153 20.68 23.83 -8.85
N TRP A 154 20.41 22.75 -8.11
CA TRP A 154 19.06 22.33 -7.74
C TRP A 154 18.95 22.47 -6.23
N ALA A 155 18.87 23.70 -5.73
CA ALA A 155 18.76 23.91 -4.30
C ALA A 155 17.39 23.42 -3.79
N THR A 156 17.31 23.21 -2.47
CA THR A 156 16.15 22.61 -1.80
C THR A 156 14.83 23.27 -2.19
N LEU A 157 14.77 24.59 -2.29
CA LEU A 157 13.51 25.25 -2.63
C LEU A 157 13.04 24.93 -4.06
N LEU A 158 13.95 24.90 -5.04
CA LEU A 158 13.61 24.56 -6.42
C LEU A 158 13.18 23.09 -6.55
N VAL A 159 13.87 22.19 -5.85
CA VAL A 159 13.51 20.76 -5.78
C VAL A 159 12.11 20.59 -5.22
N HIS A 160 11.81 21.21 -4.07
CA HIS A 160 10.48 21.15 -3.45
C HIS A 160 9.39 21.79 -4.32
N ALA A 161 9.71 22.89 -5.00
CA ALA A 161 8.82 23.57 -5.93
C ALA A 161 8.39 22.66 -7.09
N VAL A 162 9.35 22.12 -7.84
CA VAL A 162 9.06 21.26 -9.00
C VAL A 162 8.41 19.96 -8.55
N GLY A 163 8.89 19.34 -7.46
CA GLY A 163 8.28 18.15 -6.90
C GLY A 163 6.82 18.37 -6.47
N SER A 164 6.49 19.54 -5.92
CA SER A 164 5.10 19.90 -5.57
C SER A 164 4.22 20.14 -6.81
N MET A 165 4.77 20.79 -7.84
CA MET A 165 4.08 20.98 -9.11
C MET A 165 3.70 19.64 -9.75
N ASN A 166 4.63 18.68 -9.76
CA ASN A 166 4.42 17.36 -10.34
C ASN A 166 3.49 16.50 -9.48
N ALA A 167 3.76 16.35 -8.18
CA ALA A 167 3.06 15.41 -7.31
C ALA A 167 1.66 15.87 -6.85
N TRP A 168 1.49 17.17 -6.58
CA TRP A 168 0.26 17.67 -5.92
C TRP A 168 -0.57 18.60 -6.80
N SER A 169 0.06 19.29 -7.76
CA SER A 169 -0.64 20.20 -8.67
C SER A 169 -0.97 19.57 -10.03
N GLY A 170 -0.52 18.34 -10.28
CA GLY A 170 -0.71 17.61 -11.53
C GLY A 170 -0.13 18.31 -12.75
N LYS A 171 0.92 19.13 -12.56
CA LYS A 171 1.62 19.85 -13.63
C LYS A 171 2.69 18.96 -14.24
N GLN A 172 3.02 19.23 -15.50
CA GLN A 172 4.01 18.46 -16.25
C GLN A 172 5.31 19.25 -16.33
N CYS A 173 6.22 19.03 -15.39
CA CYS A 173 7.51 19.74 -15.33
C CYS A 173 8.70 18.77 -15.43
N LEU A 174 9.53 18.99 -16.45
CA LEU A 174 10.83 18.35 -16.61
C LEU A 174 11.92 19.19 -15.95
N ALA A 175 12.62 18.57 -15.01
CA ALA A 175 13.80 19.14 -14.37
C ALA A 175 15.07 18.71 -15.12
N LEU A 176 15.86 19.68 -15.59
CA LEU A 176 17.14 19.45 -16.26
C LEU A 176 18.28 20.09 -15.45
N LYS A 177 19.33 19.31 -15.22
CA LYS A 177 20.58 19.81 -14.66
C LYS A 177 21.51 20.25 -15.78
N LEU A 178 21.92 21.52 -15.75
CA LEU A 178 22.91 22.06 -16.66
C LEU A 178 24.31 21.63 -16.22
N THR A 179 25.04 21.02 -17.14
CA THR A 179 26.46 20.70 -16.99
C THR A 179 27.31 21.54 -17.92
N ASN A 180 28.54 21.82 -17.52
CA ASN A 180 29.50 22.57 -18.33
C ASN A 180 30.82 21.80 -18.34
N GLY A 181 31.17 21.24 -19.49
CA GLY A 181 32.38 20.44 -19.71
C GLY A 181 33.31 21.06 -20.74
N GLU A 182 34.40 20.37 -21.07
CA GLU A 182 35.37 20.81 -22.09
C GLU A 182 34.74 20.94 -23.49
N SER A 183 33.65 20.21 -23.75
CA SER A 183 32.88 20.23 -25.00
C SER A 183 31.74 21.27 -25.02
N GLY A 184 31.58 22.08 -23.96
CA GLY A 184 30.50 23.06 -23.82
C GLY A 184 29.39 22.63 -22.86
N PHE A 185 28.17 23.13 -23.10
CA PHE A 185 26.99 22.82 -22.28
C PHE A 185 26.48 21.40 -22.52
N GLY A 186 25.88 20.80 -21.49
CA GLY A 186 25.15 19.54 -21.58
C GLY A 186 23.95 19.52 -20.63
N LEU A 187 22.94 18.71 -20.96
CA LEU A 187 21.73 18.55 -20.15
C LEU A 187 21.66 17.12 -19.60
N ILE A 188 21.34 17.00 -18.32
CA ILE A 188 21.06 15.73 -17.67
C ILE A 188 19.67 15.81 -17.07
N ALA A 189 18.82 14.82 -17.36
CA ALA A 189 17.52 14.74 -16.73
C ALA A 189 17.67 14.53 -15.21
N HIS A 190 16.96 15.33 -14.42
CA HIS A 190 17.01 15.31 -12.96
C HIS A 190 15.61 15.01 -12.43
N LEU A 191 15.50 14.06 -11.51
CA LEU A 191 14.24 13.79 -10.80
C LEU A 191 14.27 14.51 -9.45
N PRO A 192 13.41 15.52 -9.22
CA PRO A 192 13.38 16.23 -7.95
C PRO A 192 12.80 15.35 -6.85
N GLU A 193 13.64 15.01 -5.86
CA GLU A 193 13.22 14.28 -4.66
C GLU A 193 12.75 15.28 -3.59
N ALA A 194 11.48 15.68 -3.67
CA ALA A 194 10.87 16.64 -2.74
C ALA A 194 10.23 15.99 -1.50
N TRP A 195 10.08 14.67 -1.51
CA TRP A 195 9.43 13.90 -0.46
C TRP A 195 10.45 13.37 0.54
N HIS A 196 10.22 13.62 1.82
CA HIS A 196 11.00 13.01 2.87
C HIS A 196 10.49 11.60 3.14
N LEU A 197 11.37 10.60 3.10
CA LEU A 197 11.01 9.21 3.35
C LEU A 197 10.42 9.06 4.75
N THR A 198 9.18 8.60 4.82
CA THR A 198 8.51 8.29 6.08
C THR A 198 9.01 6.98 6.68
N GLY A 199 9.48 6.06 5.84
CA GLY A 199 9.80 4.69 6.22
C GLY A 199 8.56 3.82 6.41
N SER A 200 7.37 4.34 6.08
CA SER A 200 6.14 3.57 6.13
C SER A 200 5.94 2.76 4.86
N THR A 201 5.70 1.47 5.01
CA THR A 201 5.30 0.60 3.89
C THR A 201 3.80 0.61 3.65
N ASN A 202 3.00 0.98 4.66
CA ASN A 202 1.53 0.99 4.63
C ASN A 202 0.99 2.28 5.25
N LEU A 203 -0.30 2.55 5.08
CA LEU A 203 -1.01 3.58 5.84
C LEU A 203 -1.29 3.10 7.27
N PRO A 204 -0.95 3.88 8.31
CA PRO A 204 -1.38 3.60 9.68
C PRO A 204 -2.89 3.40 9.75
N VAL A 205 -3.35 2.53 10.65
CA VAL A 205 -4.79 2.23 10.78
C VAL A 205 -5.59 3.47 11.16
N GLU A 206 -4.99 4.36 11.95
CA GLU A 206 -5.54 5.64 12.39
C GLU A 206 -5.60 6.67 11.26
N ALA A 207 -4.83 6.49 10.19
CA ALA A 207 -4.77 7.41 9.06
C ALA A 207 -5.96 7.30 8.10
N LEU A 208 -6.93 6.44 8.40
CA LEU A 208 -8.16 6.27 7.62
C LEU A 208 -9.40 6.55 8.49
N PRO A 209 -9.58 7.78 9.02
CA PRO A 209 -10.86 8.16 9.60
C PRO A 209 -11.97 7.99 8.57
N SER A 210 -13.12 7.55 9.04
CA SER A 210 -14.23 7.18 8.18
C SER A 210 -15.55 7.67 8.74
N ILE A 211 -16.47 8.03 7.83
CA ILE A 211 -17.82 8.49 8.13
C ILE A 211 -18.84 7.63 7.41
N ASP A 212 -20.03 7.47 8.00
CA ASP A 212 -21.15 6.78 7.36
C ASP A 212 -22.16 7.80 6.87
N LEU A 213 -22.61 7.65 5.63
CA LEU A 213 -23.73 8.39 5.06
C LEU A 213 -24.90 7.42 4.86
N TYR A 214 -25.82 7.40 5.81
CA TYR A 214 -27.04 6.61 5.76
C TYR A 214 -28.04 7.24 4.80
N LEU A 215 -28.66 6.42 3.96
CA LEU A 215 -29.66 6.83 2.97
C LEU A 215 -31.03 6.26 3.38
N ALA A 216 -31.74 6.99 4.25
CA ALA A 216 -33.12 6.68 4.61
C ALA A 216 -34.06 7.15 3.49
N TYR A 217 -35.01 6.32 3.06
CA TYR A 217 -36.00 6.76 2.06
C TYR A 217 -36.92 7.83 2.65
N LYS A 218 -37.25 8.83 1.85
CA LYS A 218 -38.21 9.86 2.26
C LYS A 218 -39.57 9.27 2.60
N GLY A 219 -40.17 9.74 3.70
CA GLY A 219 -41.48 9.28 4.17
C GLY A 219 -41.46 7.95 4.92
N ILE A 220 -40.29 7.38 5.23
CA ILE A 220 -40.20 6.14 6.02
C ILE A 220 -40.75 6.31 7.45
N ASP A 221 -40.61 7.51 8.03
CA ASP A 221 -41.12 7.85 9.36
C ASP A 221 -42.64 8.13 9.37
N ASP A 222 -43.25 8.42 8.21
CA ASP A 222 -44.69 8.66 8.07
C ASP A 222 -45.50 7.34 8.03
N LEU A 223 -44.82 6.21 7.80
CA LEU A 223 -45.36 4.85 7.93
C LEU A 223 -45.25 4.41 9.40
N GLY A 224 -45.98 5.10 10.28
CA GLY A 224 -45.88 4.90 11.72
C GLY A 224 -46.11 3.45 12.17
N ALA A 225 -45.30 3.00 13.13
CA ALA A 225 -45.58 2.08 14.24
C ALA A 225 -46.61 0.92 14.09
N GLU A 226 -46.84 0.40 12.88
CA GLU A 226 -47.56 -0.85 12.62
C GLU A 226 -46.69 -1.76 11.74
N GLN A 227 -45.65 -2.37 12.31
CA GLN A 227 -44.85 -3.38 11.63
C GLN A 227 -44.45 -4.51 12.58
N ASP A 228 -45.40 -5.41 12.84
CA ASP A 228 -45.09 -6.84 13.07
C ASP A 228 -45.49 -7.72 11.86
N ASP A 229 -46.15 -7.18 10.84
CA ASP A 229 -46.58 -7.95 9.65
C ASP A 229 -46.92 -7.02 8.46
N ILE A 230 -45.96 -6.24 7.95
CA ILE A 230 -46.10 -5.72 6.58
C ILE A 230 -45.52 -6.75 5.63
N GLY A 231 -46.45 -7.54 5.10
CA GLY A 231 -46.24 -8.41 3.96
C GLY A 231 -45.52 -7.66 2.84
N LEU A 232 -44.46 -8.32 2.37
CA LEU A 232 -43.99 -8.33 1.00
C LEU A 232 -45.01 -7.66 0.06
N ALA A 233 -44.72 -6.43 -0.34
CA ALA A 233 -45.09 -6.04 -1.69
C ALA A 233 -44.45 -7.10 -2.59
N GLU A 234 -45.30 -7.91 -3.24
CA GLU A 234 -44.95 -8.77 -4.36
C GLU A 234 -44.52 -7.92 -5.57
N GLU A 235 -43.55 -7.02 -5.36
CA GLU A 235 -42.83 -6.30 -6.40
C GLU A 235 -41.45 -6.95 -6.47
N ASN A 236 -41.32 -7.93 -7.36
CA ASN A 236 -40.07 -8.57 -7.82
C ASN A 236 -38.96 -8.68 -6.75
N GLU A 237 -38.92 -9.78 -6.00
CA GLU A 237 -37.80 -10.13 -5.09
C GLU A 237 -36.41 -10.02 -5.76
N ASP A 238 -36.34 -10.04 -7.10
CA ASP A 238 -35.12 -9.90 -7.89
C ASP A 238 -34.53 -8.46 -7.92
N ASP A 239 -35.31 -7.40 -7.67
CA ASP A 239 -34.84 -5.98 -7.75
C ASP A 239 -34.26 -5.46 -6.41
N VAL A 240 -34.35 -6.27 -5.38
CA VAL A 240 -34.00 -5.94 -3.99
C VAL A 240 -32.48 -6.00 -3.76
N SER A 241 -31.71 -6.66 -4.61
CA SER A 241 -30.28 -6.91 -4.38
C SER A 241 -29.35 -5.79 -4.88
N TRP A 242 -29.85 -4.86 -5.70
CA TRP A 242 -29.01 -3.85 -6.36
C TRP A 242 -29.27 -2.44 -5.83
N PRO A 243 -28.22 -1.60 -5.69
CA PRO A 243 -28.41 -0.23 -5.27
C PRO A 243 -29.15 0.59 -6.33
N PRO A 244 -30.02 1.52 -5.94
CA PRO A 244 -30.64 2.46 -6.86
C PRO A 244 -29.57 3.22 -7.66
N ARG A 245 -29.78 3.41 -8.97
CA ARG A 245 -28.82 4.09 -9.85
C ARG A 245 -28.37 5.45 -9.33
N ILE A 246 -29.27 6.19 -8.68
CA ILE A 246 -28.98 7.50 -8.08
C ILE A 246 -27.91 7.43 -6.98
N VAL A 247 -27.82 6.30 -6.26
CA VAL A 247 -26.80 6.06 -5.23
C VAL A 247 -25.44 5.82 -5.89
N VAL A 248 -25.41 5.08 -7.00
CA VAL A 248 -24.18 4.90 -7.80
C VAL A 248 -23.71 6.23 -8.38
N THR A 249 -24.62 7.02 -8.96
CA THR A 249 -24.30 8.38 -9.43
C THR A 249 -23.79 9.27 -8.29
N ALA A 250 -24.32 9.12 -7.07
CA ALA A 250 -23.83 9.85 -5.90
C ALA A 250 -22.39 9.50 -5.54
N MET A 251 -22.00 8.22 -5.61
CA MET A 251 -20.61 7.81 -5.44
C MET A 251 -19.69 8.51 -6.45
N ASP A 252 -20.06 8.53 -7.74
CA ASP A 252 -19.28 9.22 -8.78
C ASP A 252 -19.12 10.72 -8.50
N VAL A 253 -20.18 11.37 -7.98
CA VAL A 253 -20.14 12.80 -7.62
C VAL A 253 -19.19 13.04 -6.45
N ILE A 254 -19.23 12.17 -5.44
CA ILE A 254 -18.36 12.22 -4.26
C ILE A 254 -16.90 12.02 -4.66
N ALA A 255 -16.58 10.99 -5.47
CA ALA A 255 -15.22 10.71 -5.90
C ALA A 255 -14.61 11.90 -6.65
N ARG A 256 -15.36 12.47 -7.61
CA ARG A 256 -14.95 13.68 -8.34
C ARG A 256 -14.83 14.92 -7.45
N ALA A 257 -15.62 15.02 -6.38
CA ALA A 257 -15.49 16.10 -5.41
C ALA A 257 -14.21 15.93 -4.58
N GLY A 258 -13.86 14.69 -4.22
CA GLY A 258 -12.59 14.35 -3.59
C GLY A 258 -11.38 14.73 -4.45
N ASP A 259 -11.40 14.38 -5.74
CA ASP A 259 -10.36 14.77 -6.70
C ASP A 259 -10.20 16.29 -6.79
N ARG A 260 -11.31 17.04 -6.93
CA ARG A 260 -11.28 18.51 -6.99
C ARG A 260 -10.76 19.16 -5.71
N ALA A 261 -10.97 18.52 -4.57
CA ALA A 261 -10.48 19.00 -3.28
C ALA A 261 -9.00 18.68 -3.04
N GLY A 262 -8.34 17.90 -3.91
CA GLY A 262 -7.00 17.38 -3.66
C GLY A 262 -6.95 16.38 -2.49
N SER A 263 -8.08 15.78 -2.14
CA SER A 263 -8.17 14.74 -1.11
C SER A 263 -7.83 13.36 -1.69
N HIS A 264 -7.53 12.40 -0.83
CA HIS A 264 -7.20 11.02 -1.22
C HIS A 264 -7.97 10.06 -0.33
N GLY A 265 -8.64 9.07 -0.91
CA GLY A 265 -9.51 8.19 -0.14
C GLY A 265 -10.25 7.17 -0.98
N PHE A 266 -11.14 6.45 -0.30
CA PHE A 266 -12.04 5.47 -0.90
C PHE A 266 -13.40 5.50 -0.22
N MET A 267 -14.40 4.90 -0.86
CA MET A 267 -15.72 4.71 -0.28
C MET A 267 -16.24 3.31 -0.56
N MET A 268 -17.06 2.80 0.36
CA MET A 268 -17.76 1.54 0.26
C MET A 268 -19.26 1.81 0.34
N LEU A 269 -19.99 1.43 -0.70
CA LEU A 269 -21.43 1.27 -0.65
C LEU A 269 -21.76 -0.12 -0.11
N TRP A 270 -22.61 -0.17 0.90
CA TRP A 270 -23.06 -1.40 1.51
C TRP A 270 -24.56 -1.39 1.81
N ARG A 271 -25.11 -2.60 1.87
CA ARG A 271 -26.52 -2.84 2.23
C ARG A 271 -26.59 -3.26 3.69
N ASP A 272 -27.48 -2.62 4.45
CA ASP A 272 -27.80 -3.06 5.81
C ASP A 272 -28.79 -4.22 5.76
N VAL A 273 -28.39 -5.37 6.29
CA VAL A 273 -29.19 -6.62 6.30
C VAL A 273 -29.94 -6.80 7.60
N ASN A 274 -29.36 -6.34 8.71
CA ASN A 274 -29.89 -6.61 10.06
C ASN A 274 -30.60 -5.40 10.68
N GLY A 275 -30.83 -4.34 9.89
CA GLY A 275 -31.75 -3.24 10.24
C GLY A 275 -31.29 -2.40 11.43
N PHE A 276 -29.99 -2.33 11.70
CA PHE A 276 -29.43 -1.54 12.79
C PHE A 276 -29.32 -0.05 12.44
N GLY A 277 -29.61 0.35 11.19
CA GLY A 277 -29.56 1.73 10.69
C GLY A 277 -30.93 2.21 10.20
N ARG A 278 -31.04 3.52 9.97
CA ARG A 278 -32.28 4.17 9.49
C ARG A 278 -32.55 4.01 7.99
N GLY A 279 -31.58 3.48 7.26
CA GLY A 279 -31.64 3.33 5.81
C GLY A 279 -31.11 1.97 5.37
N ARG A 280 -31.61 1.53 4.21
CA ARG A 280 -31.21 0.25 3.61
C ARG A 280 -29.82 0.28 2.97
N TRP A 281 -29.42 1.46 2.51
CA TRP A 281 -28.16 1.73 1.85
C TRP A 281 -27.33 2.70 2.68
N CYS A 282 -26.03 2.45 2.75
CA CYS A 282 -25.09 3.34 3.40
C CYS A 282 -23.82 3.43 2.57
N ILE A 283 -23.26 4.64 2.49
CA ILE A 283 -21.95 4.88 1.90
C ILE A 283 -21.00 5.20 3.05
N THR A 284 -20.00 4.35 3.27
CA THR A 284 -18.90 4.67 4.17
C THR A 284 -17.78 5.31 3.38
N LEU A 285 -17.35 6.51 3.76
CA LEU A 285 -16.23 7.22 3.15
C LEU A 285 -15.04 7.15 4.10
N ALA A 286 -13.86 6.86 3.57
CA ALA A 286 -12.58 6.90 4.28
C ALA A 286 -11.60 7.79 3.52
N ALA A 287 -10.98 8.75 4.20
CA ALA A 287 -9.99 9.64 3.60
C ALA A 287 -8.67 9.57 4.38
N ILE A 288 -7.55 9.76 3.69
CA ILE A 288 -6.23 9.81 4.33
C ILE A 288 -6.16 11.06 5.21
N ASP A 289 -5.93 10.85 6.51
CA ASP A 289 -5.69 11.94 7.45
C ASP A 289 -4.20 12.28 7.54
N PRO A 290 -3.76 13.46 7.07
CA PRO A 290 -2.36 13.87 7.13
C PRO A 290 -1.85 14.04 8.58
N TYR A 291 -2.72 14.30 9.56
CA TYR A 291 -2.31 14.47 10.95
C TYR A 291 -2.00 13.13 11.62
N ALA A 292 -2.85 12.12 11.41
CA ALA A 292 -2.56 10.74 11.80
C ALA A 292 -1.31 10.19 11.11
N MET A 293 -1.11 10.49 9.82
CA MET A 293 0.14 10.17 9.11
C MET A 293 1.34 10.83 9.80
N HIS A 294 1.29 12.14 10.07
CA HIS A 294 2.39 12.85 10.72
C HIS A 294 2.72 12.27 12.10
N ALA A 295 1.71 12.03 12.94
CA ALA A 295 1.89 11.45 14.27
C ALA A 295 2.57 10.09 14.19
N TRP A 296 2.09 9.21 13.31
CA TRP A 296 2.69 7.89 13.14
C TRP A 296 4.13 7.96 12.63
N CYS A 297 4.40 8.80 11.61
CA CYS A 297 5.74 8.94 11.03
C CYS A 297 6.74 9.45 12.06
N ARG A 298 6.33 10.36 12.94
CA ARG A 298 7.18 10.86 14.02
C ARG A 298 7.48 9.80 15.08
N ASP A 299 6.49 8.96 15.40
CA ASP A 299 6.62 7.98 16.50
C ASP A 299 7.28 6.66 16.05
N HIS A 300 7.11 6.27 14.78
CA HIS A 300 7.52 4.95 14.26
C HIS A 300 8.36 5.00 12.97
N GLY A 301 8.36 6.13 12.26
CA GLY A 301 9.02 6.29 10.97
C GLY A 301 10.52 6.56 11.09
N LEU A 302 11.11 7.00 9.98
CA LEU A 302 12.50 7.45 9.96
C LEU A 302 12.67 8.74 10.77
N PRO A 303 13.78 8.90 11.54
CA PRO A 303 14.05 10.12 12.29
C PRO A 303 14.05 11.36 11.39
N GLN A 304 13.28 12.37 11.80
CA GLN A 304 13.18 13.64 11.10
C GLN A 304 13.79 14.77 11.92
N ARG A 305 14.30 15.81 11.25
CA ARG A 305 14.74 17.03 11.93
C ARG A 305 13.53 17.74 12.55
N GLU A 306 13.61 18.05 13.84
CA GLU A 306 12.60 18.89 14.50
C GLU A 306 12.67 20.35 14.02
N SER A 307 11.49 20.92 13.78
CA SER A 307 11.22 22.31 13.47
C SER A 307 10.06 22.81 14.33
N GLU A 308 9.92 24.14 14.47
CA GLU A 308 8.78 24.73 15.19
C GLU A 308 7.43 24.24 14.65
N ALA A 309 7.30 24.07 13.33
CA ALA A 309 6.09 23.56 12.69
C ALA A 309 5.79 22.10 13.06
N THR A 310 6.79 21.22 12.99
CA THR A 310 6.62 19.80 13.37
C THR A 310 6.39 19.63 14.86
N THR A 311 6.96 20.51 15.68
CA THR A 311 6.73 20.51 17.14
C THR A 311 5.30 20.95 17.44
N PHE A 312 4.82 22.05 16.83
CA PHE A 312 3.45 22.53 17.00
C PHE A 312 2.41 21.46 16.60
N LEU A 313 2.60 20.79 15.46
CA LEU A 313 1.68 19.75 14.99
C LEU A 313 1.63 18.56 15.95
N HIS A 314 2.79 18.12 16.44
CA HIS A 314 2.85 16.98 17.35
C HIS A 314 2.32 17.29 18.75
N GLU A 315 2.57 18.49 19.28
CA GLU A 315 2.03 18.92 20.58
C GLU A 315 0.49 18.95 20.60
N ARG A 316 -0.13 19.11 19.42
CA ARG A 316 -1.59 19.09 19.24
C ARG A 316 -2.14 17.74 18.78
N ARG A 317 -1.34 16.68 18.75
CA ARG A 317 -1.79 15.37 18.25
C ARG A 317 -3.06 14.88 18.95
N ASP A 318 -3.17 15.07 20.27
CA ASP A 318 -4.31 14.57 21.04
C ASP A 318 -5.60 15.34 20.71
N ASP A 319 -5.50 16.58 20.23
CA ASP A 319 -6.63 17.38 19.74
C ASP A 319 -7.03 17.02 18.30
N LEU A 320 -6.08 16.54 17.50
CA LEU A 320 -6.22 16.31 16.06
C LEU A 320 -6.58 14.86 15.71
N LEU A 321 -6.09 13.90 16.48
CA LEU A 321 -6.30 12.47 16.22
C LEU A 321 -7.74 12.05 16.59
N GLY A 322 -8.32 11.19 15.75
CA GLY A 322 -9.64 10.60 15.98
C GLY A 322 -10.82 11.48 15.55
N GLN A 323 -10.58 12.69 15.04
CA GLN A 323 -11.62 13.51 14.40
C GLN A 323 -11.52 13.39 12.88
N THR A 324 -12.64 13.12 12.21
CA THR A 324 -12.64 13.18 10.74
C THR A 324 -12.55 14.65 10.29
N PRO A 325 -11.62 15.00 9.39
CA PRO A 325 -11.55 16.36 8.84
C PRO A 325 -12.88 16.78 8.19
N THR A 326 -13.31 18.03 8.42
CA THR A 326 -14.56 18.59 7.84
C THR A 326 -14.63 18.45 6.32
N THR A 327 -13.48 18.49 5.64
CA THR A 327 -13.39 18.28 4.19
C THR A 327 -14.02 16.97 3.72
N VAL A 328 -13.96 15.89 4.52
CA VAL A 328 -14.59 14.60 4.17
C VAL A 328 -16.11 14.73 4.13
N TYR A 329 -16.69 15.46 5.08
CA TYR A 329 -18.11 15.77 5.09
C TYR A 329 -18.53 16.66 3.91
N ASP A 330 -17.71 17.64 3.55
CA ASP A 330 -18.01 18.54 2.44
C ASP A 330 -17.93 17.81 1.09
N ILE A 331 -16.98 16.88 0.94
CA ILE A 331 -16.90 15.95 -0.19
C ILE A 331 -18.18 15.10 -0.27
N ALA A 332 -18.63 14.50 0.85
CA ALA A 332 -19.87 13.72 0.89
C ALA A 332 -21.11 14.56 0.54
N LYS A 333 -21.19 15.79 1.05
CA LYS A 333 -22.30 16.73 0.81
C LYS A 333 -22.42 17.15 -0.66
N ALA A 334 -21.38 17.00 -1.47
CA ALA A 334 -21.44 17.30 -2.90
C ALA A 334 -22.54 16.50 -3.63
N ALA A 335 -22.88 15.30 -3.14
CA ALA A 335 -23.96 14.47 -3.70
C ALA A 335 -25.35 14.75 -3.10
N PHE A 336 -25.47 15.62 -2.09
CA PHE A 336 -26.77 15.90 -1.45
C PHE A 336 -27.84 16.43 -2.40
N PRO A 337 -27.54 17.27 -3.41
CA PRO A 337 -28.57 17.73 -4.35
C PRO A 337 -29.35 16.61 -5.02
N ILE A 338 -28.69 15.50 -5.39
CA ILE A 338 -29.33 14.35 -6.04
C ILE A 338 -29.86 13.32 -5.03
N LEU A 339 -29.19 13.16 -3.89
CA LEU A 339 -29.65 12.22 -2.86
C LEU A 339 -30.94 12.70 -2.20
N LYS A 340 -31.06 14.01 -1.94
CA LYS A 340 -32.24 14.61 -1.29
C LYS A 340 -33.51 14.56 -2.14
N GLU A 341 -33.46 14.10 -3.39
CA GLU A 341 -34.67 13.86 -4.18
C GLU A 341 -35.44 12.65 -3.67
N HIS A 342 -34.71 11.61 -3.22
CA HIS A 342 -35.28 10.30 -2.85
C HIS A 342 -35.01 9.88 -1.40
N PHE A 343 -33.99 10.46 -0.78
CA PHE A 343 -33.51 10.10 0.54
C PHE A 343 -33.46 11.30 1.48
N ASP A 344 -33.38 11.02 2.77
CA ASP A 344 -32.97 11.94 3.82
C ASP A 344 -31.57 11.51 4.30
N PRO A 345 -30.48 12.08 3.72
CA PRO A 345 -29.12 11.64 4.01
C PRO A 345 -28.70 12.06 5.43
N GLU A 346 -28.25 11.10 6.23
CA GLU A 346 -27.81 11.31 7.62
C GLU A 346 -26.39 10.82 7.84
N PHE A 347 -25.57 11.63 8.52
CA PHE A 347 -24.23 11.19 8.92
C PHE A 347 -24.29 10.34 10.19
N GLY A 348 -23.63 9.19 10.15
CA GLY A 348 -23.39 8.33 11.31
C GLY A 348 -22.14 8.75 12.09
N ALA A 349 -21.69 7.87 12.98
CA ALA A 349 -20.53 8.12 13.82
C ALA A 349 -19.18 7.99 13.08
N ASP A 350 -18.21 8.71 13.61
CA ASP A 350 -16.84 8.82 13.11
C ASP A 350 -15.94 7.82 13.83
N PHE A 351 -15.35 6.92 13.06
CA PHE A 351 -14.37 5.95 13.54
C PHE A 351 -13.37 5.68 12.43
N HIS A 352 -12.17 5.22 12.78
CA HIS A 352 -11.24 4.75 11.76
C HIS A 352 -11.76 3.45 11.11
N TRP A 353 -11.39 3.25 9.85
CA TRP A 353 -11.88 2.17 8.98
C TRP A 353 -11.88 0.79 9.65
N GLN A 354 -10.79 0.45 10.33
CA GLN A 354 -10.62 -0.87 10.97
C GLN A 354 -11.60 -1.14 12.13
N LEU A 355 -12.08 -0.11 12.83
CA LEU A 355 -13.15 -0.30 13.83
C LEU A 355 -14.51 -0.50 13.17
N LYS A 356 -14.76 0.21 12.07
CA LYS A 356 -16.01 0.08 11.30
C LYS A 356 -16.15 -1.30 10.67
N THR A 357 -15.09 -1.85 10.07
CA THR A 357 -15.13 -3.22 9.48
C THR A 357 -15.55 -4.28 10.50
N ARG A 358 -15.07 -4.18 11.75
CA ARG A 358 -15.50 -5.08 12.85
C ARG A 358 -17.01 -5.00 13.11
N GLN A 359 -17.59 -3.81 13.07
CA GLN A 359 -19.04 -3.61 13.24
C GLN A 359 -19.83 -4.10 12.02
N TYR A 360 -19.28 -3.93 10.83
CA TYR A 360 -19.89 -4.28 9.55
C TYR A 360 -20.03 -5.78 9.32
N ARG A 361 -19.09 -6.60 9.83
CA ARG A 361 -19.15 -8.07 9.76
C ARG A 361 -20.49 -8.67 10.23
N HIS A 362 -21.22 -7.96 11.08
CA HIS A 362 -22.50 -8.43 11.63
C HIS A 362 -23.74 -7.82 10.98
N ARG A 363 -23.62 -6.94 9.99
CA ARG A 363 -24.78 -6.22 9.43
C ARG A 363 -24.67 -5.76 7.98
N ALA A 364 -23.47 -5.51 7.48
CA ALA A 364 -23.25 -4.85 6.21
C ALA A 364 -22.77 -5.85 5.16
N VAL A 365 -23.46 -5.89 4.01
CA VAL A 365 -22.97 -6.59 2.82
C VAL A 365 -22.31 -5.55 1.91
N PRO A 366 -20.99 -5.64 1.64
CA PRO A 366 -20.31 -4.76 0.69
C PRO A 366 -20.85 -4.96 -0.72
N MET A 367 -21.19 -3.87 -1.41
CA MET A 367 -21.86 -3.92 -2.71
C MET A 367 -21.02 -3.29 -3.82
N ARG A 368 -20.31 -2.19 -3.51
CA ARG A 368 -19.50 -1.46 -4.48
C ARG A 368 -18.46 -0.61 -3.76
N PHE A 369 -17.32 -0.41 -4.41
CA PHE A 369 -16.29 0.53 -3.98
C PHE A 369 -16.06 1.62 -5.02
N ASP A 370 -15.49 2.74 -4.58
CA ASP A 370 -14.85 3.70 -5.47
C ASP A 370 -13.70 4.41 -4.75
N PHE A 371 -12.76 4.98 -5.52
CA PHE A 371 -11.51 5.56 -5.02
C PHE A 371 -11.26 6.92 -5.68
N TRP A 372 -10.61 7.84 -4.98
CA TRP A 372 -10.24 9.16 -5.52
C TRP A 372 -8.81 9.56 -5.11
N GLY A 373 -8.28 10.56 -5.80
CA GLY A 373 -6.90 11.05 -5.61
C GLY A 373 -5.86 9.97 -5.90
N SER A 374 -4.77 9.96 -5.13
CA SER A 374 -3.67 9.00 -5.30
C SER A 374 -4.11 7.54 -5.12
N LEU A 375 -5.09 7.27 -4.25
CA LEU A 375 -5.67 5.93 -4.10
C LEU A 375 -6.49 5.53 -5.34
N GLY A 376 -7.20 6.47 -5.96
CA GLY A 376 -7.92 6.24 -7.22
C GLY A 376 -7.00 6.02 -8.42
N GLN A 377 -5.82 6.65 -8.44
CA GLN A 377 -4.77 6.32 -9.42
C GLN A 377 -4.24 4.90 -9.18
N HIS A 378 -3.86 4.58 -7.94
CA HIS A 378 -3.34 3.26 -7.59
C HIS A 378 -4.32 2.13 -7.92
N ALA A 379 -5.61 2.28 -7.60
CA ALA A 379 -6.63 1.26 -7.88
C ALA A 379 -6.80 1.00 -9.40
N ARG A 380 -6.72 2.04 -10.23
CA ARG A 380 -6.78 1.91 -11.70
C ARG A 380 -5.54 1.22 -12.26
N GLU A 381 -4.36 1.62 -11.80
CA GLU A 381 -3.09 0.97 -12.18
C GLU A 381 -3.09 -0.51 -11.76
N PHE A 382 -3.59 -0.80 -10.57
CA PHE A 382 -3.67 -2.16 -10.03
C PHE A 382 -4.46 -3.08 -10.96
N VAL A 383 -5.68 -2.73 -11.39
CA VAL A 383 -6.46 -3.62 -12.26
C VAL A 383 -5.96 -3.70 -13.71
N CYS A 384 -5.14 -2.72 -14.12
CA CYS A 384 -4.47 -2.70 -15.41
C CYS A 384 -3.18 -3.55 -15.42
N ASN A 385 -2.61 -3.85 -14.25
CA ASN A 385 -1.40 -4.65 -14.14
C ASN A 385 -1.66 -6.11 -14.58
N PRO A 386 -0.83 -6.69 -15.47
CA PRO A 386 -1.04 -8.04 -15.98
C PRO A 386 -1.03 -9.13 -14.90
N ALA A 387 -0.11 -9.05 -13.92
CA ALA A 387 -0.03 -10.01 -12.82
C ALA A 387 -1.30 -10.00 -11.96
N VAL A 388 -1.87 -8.81 -11.72
CA VAL A 388 -3.15 -8.69 -11.01
C VAL A 388 -4.24 -9.38 -11.81
N ARG A 389 -4.32 -9.14 -13.13
CA ARG A 389 -5.32 -9.79 -13.98
C ARG A 389 -5.17 -11.31 -13.94
N GLU A 390 -3.96 -11.84 -14.05
CA GLU A 390 -3.73 -13.29 -14.00
C GLU A 390 -4.08 -13.91 -12.64
N ASN A 391 -3.72 -13.24 -11.54
CA ASN A 391 -3.91 -13.78 -10.19
C ASN A 391 -5.32 -13.60 -9.64
N TYR A 392 -6.03 -12.52 -10.00
CA TYR A 392 -7.37 -12.24 -9.48
C TYR A 392 -8.48 -12.85 -10.33
N MET A 393 -8.29 -12.99 -11.66
CA MET A 393 -9.35 -13.47 -12.56
C MET A 393 -9.98 -14.79 -12.14
N PRO A 394 -9.26 -15.81 -11.63
CA PRO A 394 -9.88 -17.06 -11.16
C PRO A 394 -10.91 -16.87 -10.05
N PHE A 395 -10.87 -15.75 -9.33
CA PHE A 395 -11.72 -15.48 -8.18
C PHE A 395 -12.83 -14.45 -8.44
N VAL A 396 -12.85 -13.82 -9.61
CA VAL A 396 -13.83 -12.77 -9.96
C VAL A 396 -14.83 -13.33 -10.98
N GLY A 397 -16.11 -13.41 -10.59
CA GLY A 397 -17.12 -14.26 -11.24
C GLY A 397 -17.60 -13.85 -12.64
N LEU A 398 -17.11 -12.76 -13.24
CA LEU A 398 -17.64 -12.21 -14.51
C LEU A 398 -16.58 -11.96 -15.60
N ASN A 399 -15.34 -12.45 -15.46
CA ASN A 399 -14.22 -12.17 -16.39
C ASN A 399 -13.95 -10.66 -16.61
N GLN A 400 -14.46 -9.80 -15.73
CA GLN A 400 -14.23 -8.36 -15.75
C GLN A 400 -13.66 -7.98 -14.39
N LEU A 401 -12.33 -7.87 -14.34
CA LEU A 401 -11.63 -7.30 -13.19
C LEU A 401 -11.86 -5.79 -13.18
N ASP A 402 -12.61 -5.32 -12.18
CA ASP A 402 -12.91 -3.91 -11.95
C ASP A 402 -12.61 -3.54 -10.49
N TRP A 403 -12.04 -2.35 -10.26
CA TRP A 403 -11.67 -1.90 -8.91
C TRP A 403 -12.89 -1.59 -8.05
N THR A 404 -14.08 -1.51 -8.64
CA THR A 404 -15.32 -1.25 -7.91
C THR A 404 -15.96 -2.53 -7.33
N ASP A 405 -15.50 -3.71 -7.76
CA ASP A 405 -15.95 -5.01 -7.23
C ASP A 405 -15.36 -5.23 -5.82
N PRO A 406 -16.19 -5.56 -4.81
CA PRO A 406 -15.71 -5.90 -3.47
C PRO A 406 -14.59 -6.93 -3.41
N ALA A 407 -14.54 -7.90 -4.32
CA ALA A 407 -13.48 -8.92 -4.42
C ALA A 407 -12.09 -8.31 -4.58
N VAL A 408 -12.02 -7.24 -5.37
CA VAL A 408 -10.79 -6.55 -5.75
C VAL A 408 -10.52 -5.46 -4.73
N ALA A 409 -11.51 -4.60 -4.51
CA ALA A 409 -11.40 -3.41 -3.70
C ALA A 409 -11.09 -3.71 -2.23
N MET A 410 -11.71 -4.73 -1.63
CA MET A 410 -11.42 -5.07 -0.23
C MET A 410 -9.99 -5.57 -0.05
N THR A 411 -9.46 -6.29 -1.03
CA THR A 411 -8.06 -6.73 -1.00
C THR A 411 -7.13 -5.53 -1.09
N LEU A 412 -7.40 -4.60 -2.00
CA LEU A 412 -6.69 -3.31 -2.11
C LEU A 412 -6.72 -2.52 -0.80
N VAL A 413 -7.90 -2.24 -0.27
CA VAL A 413 -8.09 -1.45 0.95
C VAL A 413 -7.43 -2.11 2.17
N ALA A 414 -7.56 -3.43 2.31
CA ALA A 414 -6.90 -4.15 3.39
C ALA A 414 -5.38 -4.07 3.26
N ASN A 415 -4.83 -4.19 2.04
CA ASN A 415 -3.39 -4.10 1.81
C ASN A 415 -2.85 -2.69 2.08
N LEU A 416 -3.65 -1.63 1.87
CA LEU A 416 -3.23 -0.27 2.19
C LEU A 416 -2.82 -0.08 3.65
N SER A 417 -3.46 -0.75 4.61
CA SER A 417 -3.16 -0.57 6.05
C SER A 417 -2.56 -1.80 6.73
N LEU A 418 -3.02 -3.00 6.38
CA LEU A 418 -2.62 -4.25 7.02
C LEU A 418 -1.43 -4.92 6.33
N GLY A 419 -0.95 -4.39 5.20
CA GLY A 419 0.07 -5.02 4.35
C GLY A 419 -0.46 -6.25 3.61
N THR A 420 0.42 -7.05 3.00
CA THR A 420 0.04 -8.31 2.36
C THR A 420 -0.05 -9.46 3.40
N PRO A 421 -0.92 -10.47 3.20
CA PRO A 421 -1.02 -11.66 4.05
C PRO A 421 0.29 -12.42 4.32
N PHE A 422 1.17 -12.53 3.32
CA PHE A 422 2.48 -13.17 3.44
C PHE A 422 3.56 -12.17 3.01
N PRO A 423 4.00 -11.27 3.90
CA PRO A 423 4.98 -10.24 3.56
C PRO A 423 6.26 -10.85 2.99
N GLY A 424 6.67 -10.40 1.79
CA GLY A 424 7.85 -10.94 1.10
C GLY A 424 7.66 -12.34 0.49
N GLY A 425 6.45 -12.91 0.54
CA GLY A 425 6.17 -14.26 0.05
C GLY A 425 6.72 -15.37 0.95
N VAL A 426 6.99 -15.08 2.22
CA VAL A 426 7.42 -16.07 3.23
C VAL A 426 6.31 -16.32 4.24
N ILE A 427 6.33 -17.47 4.92
CA ILE A 427 5.30 -17.83 5.93
C ILE A 427 5.94 -17.86 7.31
N LYS A 428 5.52 -16.94 8.19
CA LYS A 428 5.83 -16.98 9.64
C LYS A 428 4.82 -17.84 10.39
N CYS A 429 5.10 -18.13 11.66
CA CYS A 429 4.14 -18.81 12.54
C CYS A 429 2.87 -17.97 12.72
N SER A 430 3.00 -16.64 12.84
CA SER A 430 1.87 -15.71 12.86
C SER A 430 1.05 -15.73 11.58
N ASP A 431 1.70 -15.68 10.42
CA ASP A 431 1.02 -15.71 9.11
C ASP A 431 0.24 -17.03 8.94
N ALA A 432 0.84 -18.16 9.33
CA ALA A 432 0.18 -19.46 9.33
C ALA A 432 -1.05 -19.50 10.25
N PHE A 433 -0.94 -18.95 11.46
CA PHE A 433 -2.07 -18.83 12.39
C PHE A 433 -3.21 -17.97 11.81
N LEU A 434 -2.88 -16.80 11.23
CA LEU A 434 -3.86 -15.91 10.64
C LEU A 434 -4.53 -16.53 9.41
N ALA A 435 -3.78 -17.19 8.54
CA ALA A 435 -4.32 -17.91 7.39
C ALA A 435 -5.28 -19.04 7.84
N GLY A 436 -4.89 -19.80 8.87
CA GLY A 436 -5.76 -20.80 9.48
C GLY A 436 -7.04 -20.17 10.01
N ARG A 437 -6.92 -19.11 10.82
CA ARG A 437 -8.06 -18.39 11.41
C ARG A 437 -9.05 -17.88 10.37
N VAL A 438 -8.57 -17.25 9.31
CA VAL A 438 -9.42 -16.71 8.24
C VAL A 438 -10.19 -17.82 7.51
N LEU A 439 -9.53 -18.96 7.22
CA LEU A 439 -10.22 -20.11 6.62
C LEU A 439 -11.20 -20.77 7.60
N GLY A 440 -10.87 -20.80 8.89
CA GLY A 440 -11.75 -21.29 9.96
C GLY A 440 -12.99 -20.41 10.14
N ASP A 441 -12.83 -19.09 10.07
CA ASP A 441 -13.92 -18.11 10.12
C ASP A 441 -14.87 -18.29 8.94
N LEU A 442 -14.35 -18.44 7.72
CA LEU A 442 -15.15 -18.73 6.54
C LEU A 442 -15.88 -20.07 6.66
N LEU A 443 -15.20 -21.12 7.14
CA LEU A 443 -15.80 -22.43 7.34
C LEU A 443 -16.96 -22.35 8.35
N GLY A 444 -16.73 -21.70 9.50
CA GLY A 444 -17.74 -21.52 10.53
C GLY A 444 -18.94 -20.71 10.04
N ALA A 445 -18.71 -19.62 9.32
CA ALA A 445 -19.78 -18.81 8.72
C ALA A 445 -20.57 -19.60 7.66
N ALA A 446 -19.88 -20.32 6.77
CA ALA A 446 -20.51 -21.10 5.71
C ALA A 446 -21.32 -22.28 6.26
N PHE A 447 -20.81 -22.99 7.27
CA PHE A 447 -21.51 -24.12 7.89
C PHE A 447 -22.82 -23.70 8.56
N ASN A 448 -22.80 -22.58 9.29
CA ASN A 448 -23.97 -22.05 9.99
C ASN A 448 -25.07 -21.54 9.05
N THR A 449 -24.77 -21.32 7.76
CA THR A 449 -25.76 -20.87 6.76
C THR A 449 -26.32 -22.01 5.88
N ALA A 450 -25.70 -23.19 5.90
CA ALA A 450 -26.12 -24.33 5.08
C ALA A 450 -27.53 -24.91 5.37
N PRO A 451 -28.07 -24.91 6.62
CA PRO A 451 -29.32 -25.64 6.90
C PRO A 451 -30.64 -24.83 6.79
N ASP A 452 -30.63 -23.49 6.86
CA ASP A 452 -31.85 -22.67 6.90
C ASP A 452 -31.71 -21.36 6.10
N LYS A 453 -32.61 -21.13 5.14
CA LYS A 453 -32.65 -19.91 4.31
C LYS A 453 -32.86 -18.62 5.13
N LYS A 454 -33.67 -18.65 6.20
CA LYS A 454 -33.91 -17.46 7.04
C LYS A 454 -32.68 -17.12 7.88
N LEU A 455 -32.00 -18.13 8.39
CA LEU A 455 -30.74 -17.98 9.11
C LEU A 455 -29.64 -17.49 8.16
N ALA A 456 -29.55 -18.09 6.96
CA ALA A 456 -28.60 -17.69 5.93
C ALA A 456 -28.69 -16.21 5.58
N ALA A 457 -29.90 -15.67 5.45
CA ALA A 457 -30.11 -14.24 5.20
C ALA A 457 -29.55 -13.35 6.33
N LYS A 458 -29.68 -13.74 7.60
CA LYS A 458 -29.16 -12.94 8.74
C LYS A 458 -27.64 -12.99 8.87
N PHE A 459 -27.03 -14.10 8.44
CA PHE A 459 -25.59 -14.36 8.48
C PHE A 459 -24.87 -13.99 7.19
N GLU A 460 -25.59 -13.54 6.16
CA GLU A 460 -25.04 -13.10 4.88
C GLU A 460 -23.86 -12.11 5.07
N PRO A 461 -23.95 -11.04 5.90
CA PRO A 461 -22.79 -10.17 6.15
C PRO A 461 -21.56 -10.95 6.63
N LEU A 462 -21.73 -11.85 7.61
CA LEU A 462 -20.61 -12.57 8.18
C LEU A 462 -19.92 -13.47 7.14
N VAL A 463 -20.72 -14.14 6.31
CA VAL A 463 -20.22 -14.99 5.22
C VAL A 463 -19.48 -14.16 4.18
N GLU A 464 -20.05 -13.04 3.74
CA GLU A 464 -19.43 -12.19 2.71
C GLU A 464 -18.11 -11.58 3.18
N TRP A 465 -18.05 -11.05 4.41
CA TRP A 465 -16.80 -10.54 4.97
C TRP A 465 -15.75 -11.64 5.14
N ALA A 466 -16.12 -12.81 5.66
CA ALA A 466 -15.19 -13.94 5.78
C ALA A 466 -14.71 -14.44 4.41
N GLN A 467 -15.57 -14.40 3.39
CA GLN A 467 -15.24 -14.78 2.02
C GLN A 467 -14.24 -13.80 1.39
N LEU A 468 -14.41 -12.49 1.60
CA LEU A 468 -13.49 -11.46 1.09
C LEU A 468 -12.14 -11.50 1.81
N GLU A 469 -12.14 -11.76 3.13
CA GLU A 469 -10.90 -11.94 3.89
C GLU A 469 -10.14 -13.20 3.47
N ALA A 470 -10.83 -14.33 3.29
CA ALA A 470 -10.23 -15.56 2.78
C ALA A 470 -9.70 -15.39 1.35
N LEU A 471 -10.42 -14.64 0.52
CA LEU A 471 -10.00 -14.34 -0.85
C LEU A 471 -8.66 -13.59 -0.88
N ARG A 472 -8.47 -12.59 -0.01
CA ARG A 472 -7.20 -11.88 0.11
C ARG A 472 -6.02 -12.81 0.38
N PHE A 473 -6.19 -13.82 1.25
CA PHE A 473 -5.16 -14.84 1.49
C PHE A 473 -4.99 -15.80 0.31
N ALA A 474 -6.09 -16.23 -0.32
CA ALA A 474 -6.05 -17.14 -1.46
C ALA A 474 -5.29 -16.56 -2.66
N ILE A 475 -5.42 -15.25 -2.92
CA ILE A 475 -4.70 -14.58 -4.00
C ILE A 475 -3.17 -14.66 -3.79
N GLU A 476 -2.69 -14.36 -2.58
CA GLU A 476 -1.26 -14.47 -2.27
C GLU A 476 -0.77 -15.92 -2.30
N MET A 477 -1.57 -16.87 -1.80
CA MET A 477 -1.26 -18.31 -1.89
C MET A 477 -1.14 -18.77 -3.34
N LYS A 478 -2.00 -18.27 -4.23
CA LYS A 478 -1.93 -18.56 -5.66
C LYS A 478 -0.63 -18.02 -6.25
N GLN A 479 -0.25 -16.78 -5.92
CA GLN A 479 1.01 -16.20 -6.37
C GLN A 479 2.20 -17.03 -5.89
N MET A 480 2.22 -17.42 -4.61
CA MET A 480 3.25 -18.31 -4.06
C MET A 480 3.31 -19.65 -4.80
N TYR A 481 2.15 -20.26 -5.09
CA TYR A 481 2.08 -21.51 -5.86
C TYR A 481 2.68 -21.36 -7.26
N ASP A 482 2.32 -20.30 -8.00
CA ASP A 482 2.75 -20.12 -9.39
C ASP A 482 4.28 -19.93 -9.52
N ILE A 483 4.89 -19.27 -8.53
CA ILE A 483 6.32 -18.97 -8.53
C ILE A 483 7.19 -20.02 -7.84
N THR A 484 6.61 -21.01 -7.15
CA THR A 484 7.38 -22.00 -6.37
C THR A 484 7.69 -23.28 -7.15
N GLU A 485 8.88 -23.86 -6.98
CA GLU A 485 9.29 -25.10 -7.63
C GLU A 485 8.69 -26.36 -6.97
N GLU A 486 8.74 -26.45 -5.64
CA GLU A 486 8.38 -27.67 -4.92
C GLU A 486 6.87 -27.86 -4.66
N VAL A 487 6.08 -26.79 -4.73
CA VAL A 487 4.62 -26.85 -4.57
C VAL A 487 3.99 -27.19 -5.92
N VAL A 488 3.84 -28.49 -6.18
CA VAL A 488 3.36 -29.00 -7.48
C VAL A 488 1.88 -29.36 -7.50
N THR A 489 1.27 -29.57 -6.33
CA THR A 489 -0.16 -29.86 -6.23
C THR A 489 -0.95 -28.59 -6.55
N PRO A 490 -1.87 -28.60 -7.53
CA PRO A 490 -2.66 -27.43 -7.88
C PRO A 490 -3.45 -26.89 -6.68
N MET A 491 -3.41 -25.58 -6.48
CA MET A 491 -4.15 -24.92 -5.40
C MET A 491 -5.68 -25.06 -5.61
N PRO A 492 -6.44 -25.56 -4.61
CA PRO A 492 -7.89 -25.55 -4.64
C PRO A 492 -8.46 -24.13 -4.59
N MET A 493 -9.53 -23.87 -5.34
CA MET A 493 -10.15 -22.54 -5.42
C MET A 493 -11.27 -22.37 -4.40
N LEU A 494 -11.39 -21.17 -3.81
CA LEU A 494 -12.55 -20.79 -3.00
C LEU A 494 -13.81 -20.72 -3.88
N SER A 495 -14.96 -21.08 -3.30
CA SER A 495 -16.24 -21.07 -4.00
C SER A 495 -17.22 -20.08 -3.39
N ARG A 496 -17.77 -19.18 -4.22
CA ARG A 496 -18.90 -18.32 -3.83
C ARG A 496 -20.24 -19.05 -3.82
N ASP A 497 -20.35 -20.20 -4.50
CA ASP A 497 -21.55 -21.04 -4.47
C ASP A 497 -21.76 -21.59 -3.04
N PRO A 498 -22.87 -21.24 -2.35
CA PRO A 498 -23.17 -21.71 -1.00
C PRO A 498 -23.12 -23.23 -0.86
N ALA A 499 -23.48 -23.99 -1.91
CA ALA A 499 -23.49 -25.45 -1.87
C ALA A 499 -22.09 -26.07 -1.86
N LYS A 500 -21.10 -25.38 -2.42
CA LYS A 500 -19.72 -25.87 -2.56
C LYS A 500 -18.73 -25.19 -1.63
N ARG A 501 -19.12 -24.05 -1.01
CA ARG A 501 -18.25 -23.20 -0.20
C ARG A 501 -17.55 -23.97 0.92
N VAL A 502 -18.29 -24.79 1.68
CA VAL A 502 -17.73 -25.59 2.79
C VAL A 502 -16.66 -26.56 2.28
N GLU A 503 -16.96 -27.32 1.23
CA GLU A 503 -16.04 -28.29 0.65
C GLU A 503 -14.77 -27.61 0.10
N ALA A 504 -14.95 -26.52 -0.66
CA ALA A 504 -13.87 -25.74 -1.23
C ALA A 504 -12.92 -25.19 -0.14
N THR A 505 -13.47 -24.64 0.94
CA THR A 505 -12.68 -24.13 2.08
C THR A 505 -11.89 -25.25 2.77
N VAL A 506 -12.49 -26.43 2.94
CA VAL A 506 -11.80 -27.60 3.53
C VAL A 506 -10.67 -28.07 2.62
N GLN A 507 -10.90 -28.16 1.32
CA GLN A 507 -9.86 -28.57 0.35
C GLN A 507 -8.68 -27.59 0.36
N LEU A 508 -8.96 -26.27 0.36
CA LEU A 508 -7.90 -25.27 0.44
C LEU A 508 -7.12 -25.36 1.76
N ALA A 509 -7.80 -25.51 2.90
CA ALA A 509 -7.14 -25.64 4.19
C ALA A 509 -6.23 -26.89 4.27
N GLN A 510 -6.66 -28.01 3.69
CA GLN A 510 -5.85 -29.22 3.58
C GLN A 510 -4.61 -29.00 2.71
N TRP A 511 -4.76 -28.34 1.56
CA TRP A 511 -3.64 -27.99 0.68
C TRP A 511 -2.64 -27.05 1.38
N VAL A 512 -3.11 -26.02 2.10
CA VAL A 512 -2.23 -25.10 2.85
C VAL A 512 -1.39 -25.88 3.87
N SER A 513 -2.02 -26.76 4.65
CA SER A 513 -1.31 -27.53 5.68
C SER A 513 -0.35 -28.56 5.07
N SER A 514 -0.74 -29.25 4.01
CA SER A 514 0.01 -30.42 3.50
C SER A 514 0.99 -30.14 2.37
N ASP A 515 0.67 -29.20 1.48
CA ASP A 515 1.47 -28.86 0.29
C ASP A 515 2.25 -27.56 0.49
N LEU A 516 1.57 -26.46 0.89
CA LEU A 516 2.20 -25.15 1.03
C LEU A 516 3.14 -25.08 2.24
N ILE A 517 2.64 -25.35 3.45
CA ILE A 517 3.47 -25.37 4.67
C ILE A 517 4.26 -26.68 4.75
N SER A 518 3.61 -27.80 4.46
CA SER A 518 4.15 -29.17 4.54
C SER A 518 4.55 -29.68 5.93
N LYS A 519 4.71 -31.01 6.05
CA LYS A 519 5.13 -31.69 7.28
C LYS A 519 6.56 -31.36 7.74
N ARG A 520 7.35 -30.66 6.92
CA ARG A 520 8.70 -30.21 7.27
C ARG A 520 8.69 -29.06 8.27
N HIS A 521 7.55 -28.36 8.41
CA HIS A 521 7.40 -27.16 9.23
C HIS A 521 6.33 -27.36 10.31
N PRO A 522 6.55 -28.24 11.30
CA PRO A 522 5.52 -28.65 12.27
C PRO A 522 5.00 -27.50 13.16
N PHE A 523 5.83 -26.50 13.48
CA PHE A 523 5.39 -25.33 14.24
C PHE A 523 4.39 -24.47 13.45
N HIS A 524 4.65 -24.25 12.16
CA HIS A 524 3.74 -23.52 11.27
C HIS A 524 2.43 -24.28 11.07
N GLN A 525 2.50 -25.62 10.92
CA GLN A 525 1.30 -26.46 10.85
C GLN A 525 0.48 -26.38 12.14
N ALA A 526 1.12 -26.40 13.32
CA ALA A 526 0.44 -26.26 14.60
C ALA A 526 -0.23 -24.89 14.74
N CYS A 527 0.47 -23.81 14.38
CA CYS A 527 -0.11 -22.46 14.30
C CYS A 527 -1.34 -22.41 13.38
N PHE A 528 -1.22 -22.94 12.17
CA PHE A 528 -2.31 -23.03 11.21
C PHE A 528 -3.50 -23.84 11.75
N ASP A 529 -3.24 -25.02 12.32
CA ASP A 529 -4.27 -25.90 12.88
C ASP A 529 -5.01 -25.25 14.05
N VAL A 530 -4.29 -24.55 14.94
CA VAL A 530 -4.91 -23.79 16.04
C VAL A 530 -5.82 -22.69 15.50
N GLY A 531 -5.34 -21.92 14.51
CA GLY A 531 -6.15 -20.90 13.86
C GLY A 531 -7.39 -21.48 13.18
N TYR A 532 -7.21 -22.54 12.38
CA TYR A 532 -8.27 -23.13 11.56
C TYR A 532 -9.35 -23.84 12.37
N ARG A 533 -8.96 -24.67 13.35
CA ARG A 533 -9.91 -25.49 14.11
C ARG A 533 -10.57 -24.72 15.25
N HIS A 534 -9.93 -23.66 15.74
CA HIS A 534 -10.39 -22.91 16.90
C HIS A 534 -10.62 -21.41 16.59
N ALA A 535 -10.87 -21.05 15.32
CA ALA A 535 -11.10 -19.67 14.90
C ALA A 535 -12.20 -18.97 15.74
N TRP A 536 -13.29 -19.70 16.01
CA TRP A 536 -14.40 -19.22 16.84
C TRP A 536 -13.97 -18.84 18.26
N LEU A 537 -13.06 -19.61 18.87
CA LEU A 537 -12.51 -19.34 20.19
C LEU A 537 -11.79 -17.98 20.23
N PHE A 538 -11.00 -17.69 19.21
CA PHE A 538 -10.29 -16.41 19.08
C PHE A 538 -11.25 -15.24 18.77
N ASN A 539 -12.34 -15.47 18.04
CA ASN A 539 -13.40 -14.46 17.90
C ASN A 539 -14.08 -14.15 19.24
N LEU A 540 -14.33 -15.16 20.08
CA LEU A 540 -14.87 -14.95 21.42
C LEU A 540 -13.89 -14.21 22.35
N LEU A 541 -12.58 -14.48 22.23
CA LEU A 541 -11.54 -13.73 22.95
C LEU A 541 -11.54 -12.25 22.54
N ASP A 542 -11.54 -11.97 21.25
CA ASP A 542 -11.55 -10.60 20.73
C ASP A 542 -12.82 -9.83 21.14
N ALA A 543 -13.95 -10.53 21.21
CA ALA A 543 -15.22 -10.00 21.71
C ALA A 543 -15.34 -9.98 23.25
N GLN A 544 -14.27 -10.29 23.99
CA GLN A 544 -14.23 -10.38 25.46
C GLN A 544 -15.33 -11.28 26.05
N SER A 545 -15.70 -12.33 25.33
CA SER A 545 -16.83 -13.21 25.61
C SER A 545 -16.44 -14.69 25.73
N ILE A 546 -15.16 -14.96 26.00
CA ILE A 546 -14.56 -16.30 26.12
C ILE A 546 -15.27 -17.23 27.12
N GLY A 547 -15.98 -16.68 28.12
CA GLY A 547 -16.80 -17.48 29.04
C GLY A 547 -17.96 -18.24 28.36
N ARG A 548 -18.23 -17.96 27.08
CA ARG A 548 -19.22 -18.68 26.25
C ARG A 548 -18.62 -19.84 25.45
N ALA A 549 -17.30 -20.02 25.47
CA ALA A 549 -16.64 -21.11 24.75
C ALA A 549 -16.88 -22.46 25.44
N ASP A 550 -16.87 -23.54 24.65
CA ASP A 550 -16.86 -24.90 25.20
C ASP A 550 -15.54 -25.13 25.96
N PRO A 551 -15.57 -25.54 27.25
CA PRO A 551 -14.37 -25.86 28.00
C PRO A 551 -13.50 -26.93 27.34
N ASN A 552 -14.09 -27.91 26.66
CA ASN A 552 -13.34 -28.98 25.98
C ASN A 552 -12.60 -28.44 24.76
N GLU A 553 -13.23 -27.54 24.00
CA GLU A 553 -12.60 -26.87 22.86
C GLU A 553 -11.45 -25.96 23.32
N SER A 554 -11.68 -25.22 24.41
CA SER A 554 -10.66 -24.36 25.02
C SER A 554 -9.44 -25.18 25.47
N GLU A 555 -9.67 -26.34 26.09
CA GLU A 555 -8.61 -27.23 26.56
C GLU A 555 -7.87 -27.91 25.40
N ALA A 556 -8.58 -28.31 24.33
CA ALA A 556 -7.96 -28.87 23.13
C ALA A 556 -7.01 -27.87 22.47
N ALA A 557 -7.43 -26.61 22.31
CA ALA A 557 -6.59 -25.54 21.79
C ALA A 557 -5.38 -25.27 22.71
N ALA A 558 -5.59 -25.17 24.02
CA ALA A 558 -4.52 -24.95 24.98
C ALA A 558 -3.51 -26.11 25.04
N SER A 559 -3.95 -27.36 24.85
CA SER A 559 -3.05 -28.51 24.76
C SER A 559 -2.05 -28.35 23.61
N ILE A 560 -2.51 -27.95 22.42
CA ILE A 560 -1.63 -27.71 21.26
C ILE A 560 -0.66 -26.57 21.57
N ILE A 561 -1.16 -25.48 22.19
CA ILE A 561 -0.33 -24.33 22.56
C ILE A 561 0.74 -24.71 23.58
N ARG A 562 0.42 -25.54 24.59
CA ARG A 562 1.41 -26.02 25.58
C ARG A 562 2.53 -26.81 24.90
N ASP A 563 2.18 -27.71 23.99
CA ASP A 563 3.17 -28.48 23.23
C ASP A 563 4.05 -27.57 22.37
N MET A 564 3.47 -26.53 21.76
CA MET A 564 4.24 -25.51 21.05
C MET A 564 5.20 -24.76 21.98
N VAL A 565 4.74 -24.27 23.14
CA VAL A 565 5.58 -23.54 24.11
C VAL A 565 6.77 -24.39 24.56
N LYS A 566 6.53 -25.67 24.87
CA LYS A 566 7.60 -26.64 25.20
C LYS A 566 8.62 -26.78 24.05
N GLY A 567 8.12 -26.92 22.82
CA GLY A 567 8.96 -27.01 21.62
C GLY A 567 9.77 -25.73 21.37
N LEU A 568 9.18 -24.55 21.58
CA LEU A 568 9.84 -23.26 21.41
C LEU A 568 10.99 -23.08 22.39
N LEU A 569 10.81 -23.43 23.67
CA LEU A 569 11.86 -23.33 24.67
C LEU A 569 13.04 -24.26 24.36
N SER A 570 12.77 -25.50 23.96
CA SER A 570 13.81 -26.43 23.53
C SER A 570 14.61 -25.92 22.32
N ARG A 571 13.95 -25.22 21.39
CA ARG A 571 14.62 -24.58 20.24
C ARG A 571 15.39 -23.34 20.63
N ALA A 572 14.88 -22.57 21.59
CA ALA A 572 15.55 -21.40 22.13
C ALA A 572 16.90 -21.80 22.73
N GLU A 573 16.98 -22.79 23.63
CA GLU A 573 18.22 -23.19 24.30
C GLU A 573 19.40 -23.54 23.35
N GLY A 574 19.11 -24.06 22.15
CA GLY A 574 20.12 -24.38 21.15
C GLY A 574 20.60 -23.19 20.30
N SER A 575 19.95 -22.04 20.39
CA SER A 575 20.24 -20.82 19.62
C SER A 575 21.12 -19.86 20.44
N GLN A 576 22.24 -19.39 19.88
CA GLN A 576 23.17 -18.55 20.64
C GLN A 576 22.59 -17.16 20.94
N GLY A 577 22.41 -16.85 22.22
CA GLY A 577 22.59 -15.57 22.94
C GLY A 577 21.96 -14.25 22.44
N LYS A 578 22.03 -13.92 21.14
CA LYS A 578 21.65 -12.61 20.58
C LYS A 578 20.32 -12.61 19.80
N ILE A 579 19.86 -13.75 19.30
CA ILE A 579 18.48 -13.93 18.77
C ILE A 579 17.44 -13.54 19.86
N PHE A 580 17.83 -13.66 21.12
CA PHE A 580 17.03 -13.35 22.31
C PHE A 580 16.81 -11.86 22.62
N GLN A 581 17.32 -10.94 21.81
CA GLN A 581 17.00 -9.50 21.96
C GLN A 581 15.85 -9.04 21.06
N ALA A 582 15.27 -9.91 20.24
CA ALA A 582 14.08 -9.59 19.47
C ALA A 582 12.88 -9.30 20.41
N SER A 583 12.11 -8.25 20.11
CA SER A 583 10.95 -7.85 20.95
C SER A 583 9.92 -8.97 21.12
N GLY A 584 9.66 -9.76 20.07
CA GLY A 584 8.76 -10.92 20.13
C GLY A 584 9.24 -11.99 21.12
N PHE A 585 10.55 -12.31 21.11
CA PHE A 585 11.15 -13.21 22.09
C PHE A 585 11.07 -12.64 23.51
N LEU A 586 11.39 -11.36 23.70
CA LEU A 586 11.35 -10.73 25.03
C LEU A 586 9.93 -10.74 25.62
N HIS A 587 8.91 -10.46 24.82
CA HIS A 587 7.52 -10.57 25.27
C HIS A 587 7.12 -12.02 25.59
N PHE A 588 7.58 -12.99 24.81
CA PHE A 588 7.35 -14.40 25.08
C PHE A 588 7.98 -14.85 26.42
N ILE A 589 9.23 -14.45 26.70
CA ILE A 589 9.88 -14.75 27.97
C ILE A 589 9.20 -14.02 29.13
N ALA A 590 8.85 -12.74 28.97
CA ALA A 590 8.15 -11.98 30.02
C ALA A 590 6.79 -12.62 30.39
N PHE A 591 6.08 -13.18 29.41
CA PHE A 591 4.87 -13.98 29.68
C PHE A 591 5.21 -15.21 30.55
N LEU A 592 6.25 -15.96 30.21
CA LEU A 592 6.64 -17.17 30.95
C LEU A 592 7.24 -16.89 32.33
N GLU A 593 7.96 -15.78 32.52
CA GLU A 593 8.54 -15.37 33.81
C GLU A 593 7.50 -15.26 34.92
N SER A 594 6.25 -14.95 34.58
CA SER A 594 5.17 -14.91 35.56
C SER A 594 4.81 -16.28 36.17
N TYR A 595 5.25 -17.37 35.55
CA TYR A 595 5.01 -18.76 35.99
C TYR A 595 6.30 -19.50 36.36
N LEU A 596 7.44 -19.08 35.83
CA LEU A 596 8.75 -19.64 36.16
C LEU A 596 9.26 -19.01 37.46
N SER A 597 9.36 -19.79 38.54
CA SER A 597 9.98 -19.32 39.79
C SER A 597 11.48 -19.09 39.61
N SER A 598 12.07 -18.21 40.43
CA SER A 598 13.53 -17.96 40.43
C SER A 598 14.39 -19.20 40.78
N GLU A 599 13.76 -20.29 41.22
CA GLU A 599 14.41 -21.55 41.58
C GLU A 599 14.40 -22.58 40.43
N ILE A 600 13.55 -22.40 39.41
CA ILE A 600 13.47 -23.30 38.26
C ILE A 600 14.64 -23.03 37.32
N MET A 601 15.50 -24.03 37.14
CA MET A 601 16.55 -23.99 36.13
C MET A 601 15.92 -24.27 34.77
N LEU A 602 15.96 -23.31 33.84
CA LEU A 602 15.45 -23.48 32.47
C LEU A 602 16.01 -24.73 31.78
N SER A 603 17.22 -25.15 32.16
CA SER A 603 17.89 -26.36 31.68
C SER A 603 17.25 -27.69 32.12
N ASP A 604 16.33 -27.69 33.10
CA ASP A 604 15.55 -28.88 33.46
C ASP A 604 14.24 -28.93 32.66
N ALA A 605 14.33 -29.57 31.48
CA ALA A 605 13.20 -29.69 30.57
C ALA A 605 11.97 -30.41 31.18
N GLN A 606 12.15 -31.29 32.18
CA GLN A 606 11.02 -31.96 32.83
C GLN A 606 10.30 -31.05 33.82
N GLU A 607 11.05 -30.26 34.58
CA GLU A 607 10.49 -29.28 35.51
C GLU A 607 9.76 -28.17 34.74
N VAL A 608 10.39 -27.63 33.70
CA VAL A 608 9.78 -26.62 32.80
C VAL A 608 8.52 -27.15 32.13
N SER A 609 8.51 -28.38 31.64
CA SER A 609 7.30 -28.99 31.05
C SER A 609 6.14 -29.04 32.04
N LYS A 610 6.40 -29.43 33.30
CA LYS A 610 5.36 -29.47 34.34
C LYS A 610 4.78 -28.09 34.63
N VAL A 611 5.63 -27.06 34.66
CA VAL A 611 5.18 -25.68 34.87
C VAL A 611 4.27 -25.23 33.73
N ILE A 612 4.66 -25.48 32.48
CA ILE A 612 3.84 -25.15 31.30
C ILE A 612 2.49 -25.84 31.34
N ASP A 613 2.45 -27.09 31.80
CA ASP A 613 1.20 -27.85 31.96
C ASP A 613 0.25 -27.26 33.02
N THR A 614 0.78 -26.47 33.97
CA THR A 614 -0.02 -25.78 34.99
C THR A 614 -0.52 -24.40 34.58
N ILE A 615 -0.06 -23.84 33.46
CA ILE A 615 -0.51 -22.50 33.02
C ILE A 615 -2.02 -22.55 32.72
N PRO A 616 -2.81 -21.62 33.27
CA PRO A 616 -4.25 -21.57 33.03
C PRO A 616 -4.62 -21.46 31.54
N THR A 617 -5.56 -22.30 31.11
CA THR A 617 -6.05 -22.37 29.72
C THR A 617 -6.45 -21.00 29.17
N LYS A 618 -7.17 -20.19 29.94
CA LYS A 618 -7.59 -18.84 29.53
C LYS A 618 -6.40 -17.90 29.29
N GLU A 619 -5.34 -18.01 30.11
CA GLU A 619 -4.15 -17.15 30.01
C GLU A 619 -3.30 -17.54 28.80
N LEU A 620 -3.13 -18.85 28.54
CA LEU A 620 -2.48 -19.34 27.31
C LEU A 620 -3.19 -18.86 26.05
N LEU A 621 -4.51 -19.01 26.01
CA LEU A 621 -5.33 -18.61 24.87
C LEU A 621 -5.26 -17.10 24.60
N ALA A 622 -5.33 -16.28 25.67
CA ALA A 622 -5.21 -14.83 25.55
C ALA A 622 -3.79 -14.39 25.14
N ALA A 623 -2.76 -15.05 25.64
CA ALA A 623 -1.37 -14.73 25.32
C ALA A 623 -0.92 -15.25 23.94
N PHE A 624 -1.67 -16.18 23.32
CA PHE A 624 -1.23 -16.87 22.12
C PHE A 624 -0.96 -15.94 20.93
N PRO A 625 -1.91 -15.09 20.48
CA PRO A 625 -1.69 -14.26 19.30
C PRO A 625 -0.58 -13.22 19.49
N ASP A 626 -0.43 -12.67 20.70
CA ASP A 626 0.39 -11.49 20.94
C ASP A 626 1.76 -11.75 21.56
N SER A 627 1.89 -12.80 22.38
CA SER A 627 3.14 -13.13 23.07
C SER A 627 3.76 -14.42 22.54
N ILE A 628 2.99 -15.51 22.49
CA ILE A 628 3.52 -16.84 22.16
C ILE A 628 3.86 -16.94 20.67
N VAL A 629 2.94 -16.56 19.78
CA VAL A 629 3.15 -16.64 18.33
C VAL A 629 4.21 -15.65 17.85
N LYS A 630 4.29 -14.44 18.42
CA LYS A 630 5.39 -13.49 18.12
C LYS A 630 6.74 -13.99 18.64
N GLY A 631 6.73 -14.71 19.76
CA GLY A 631 7.90 -15.47 20.23
C GLY A 631 8.30 -16.55 19.24
N ALA A 632 7.33 -17.31 18.71
CA ALA A 632 7.56 -18.33 17.69
C ALA A 632 8.20 -17.74 16.43
N ASP A 633 7.72 -16.60 15.95
CA ASP A 633 8.33 -15.89 14.81
C ASP A 633 9.78 -15.45 15.05
N SER A 634 10.18 -15.28 16.31
CA SER A 634 11.54 -14.89 16.69
C SER A 634 12.49 -16.09 16.84
N ILE A 635 11.96 -17.29 17.07
CA ILE A 635 12.74 -18.51 17.36
C ILE A 635 12.76 -19.46 16.14
N ILE A 636 11.63 -19.57 15.45
CA ILE A 636 11.42 -20.52 14.36
C ILE A 636 11.67 -19.82 13.03
N PRO A 637 12.60 -20.32 12.20
CA PRO A 637 12.80 -19.79 10.85
C PRO A 637 11.52 -19.86 10.01
N VAL A 638 11.28 -18.85 9.19
CA VAL A 638 10.13 -18.78 8.27
C VAL A 638 10.14 -19.95 7.28
N VAL A 639 8.97 -20.30 6.74
CA VAL A 639 8.89 -21.19 5.56
C VAL A 639 9.40 -20.40 4.35
N LEU A 640 10.47 -20.90 3.75
CA LEU A 640 11.04 -20.39 2.50
C LEU A 640 10.83 -21.42 1.40
N HIS A 641 10.37 -20.93 0.25
CA HIS A 641 10.23 -21.72 -0.95
C HIS A 641 11.37 -21.52 -1.94
N THR A 642 11.61 -22.50 -2.82
CA THR A 642 12.51 -22.28 -3.97
C THR A 642 11.71 -21.65 -5.09
N THR A 643 12.09 -20.44 -5.49
CA THR A 643 11.34 -19.66 -6.50
C THR A 643 11.88 -19.87 -7.92
N ARG A 644 10.99 -20.00 -8.91
CA ARG A 644 11.31 -20.24 -10.33
C ARG A 644 11.88 -18.97 -10.97
N PRO A 645 13.03 -19.02 -11.66
CA PRO A 645 13.51 -17.89 -12.47
C PRO A 645 12.77 -17.79 -13.82
N PRO A 646 12.79 -16.62 -14.49
CA PRO A 646 13.38 -15.36 -14.06
C PRO A 646 12.42 -14.42 -13.32
N PHE A 647 13.02 -13.44 -12.65
CA PHE A 647 12.37 -12.27 -12.07
C PHE A 647 12.75 -11.03 -12.91
N PRO A 648 12.19 -10.79 -14.11
CA PRO A 648 12.51 -9.61 -14.89
C PRO A 648 11.75 -8.42 -14.31
N ILE A 649 12.31 -7.83 -13.25
CA ILE A 649 11.74 -6.66 -12.58
C ILE A 649 12.62 -5.47 -12.92
N SER A 650 12.02 -4.43 -13.48
CA SER A 650 12.68 -3.13 -13.59
C SER A 650 12.82 -2.55 -12.20
N VAL A 651 14.06 -2.25 -11.81
CA VAL A 651 14.39 -1.75 -10.46
C VAL A 651 14.88 -0.31 -10.56
N ASP A 652 14.24 0.57 -9.80
CA ASP A 652 14.75 1.92 -9.58
C ASP A 652 15.87 1.89 -8.53
N TRP A 653 17.11 1.73 -9.02
CA TRP A 653 18.29 1.65 -8.17
C TRP A 653 18.58 2.92 -7.40
N GLU A 654 18.27 4.10 -7.97
CA GLU A 654 18.51 5.37 -7.31
C GLU A 654 17.53 5.57 -6.14
N TRP A 655 16.27 5.14 -6.30
CA TRP A 655 15.31 5.09 -5.19
C TRP A 655 15.78 4.21 -4.05
N LEU A 656 16.17 2.97 -4.37
CA LEU A 656 16.66 2.02 -3.38
C LEU A 656 17.91 2.56 -2.67
N LYS A 657 18.82 3.21 -3.40
CA LYS A 657 19.99 3.87 -2.84
C LYS A 657 19.62 5.01 -1.89
N GLY A 658 18.62 5.83 -2.24
CA GLY A 658 18.07 6.85 -1.36
C GLY A 658 17.53 6.29 -0.04
N GLY A 659 16.80 5.17 -0.09
CA GLY A 659 16.31 4.47 1.10
C GLY A 659 17.44 3.93 1.99
N ILE A 660 18.48 3.36 1.39
CA ILE A 660 19.68 2.88 2.10
C ILE A 660 20.42 4.03 2.79
N ARG A 661 20.58 5.16 2.09
CA ARG A 661 21.19 6.36 2.67
C ARG A 661 20.39 6.88 3.85
N ALA A 662 19.07 6.97 3.73
CA ALA A 662 18.22 7.45 4.82
C ALA A 662 18.27 6.54 6.06
N LEU A 663 18.28 5.22 5.88
CA LEU A 663 18.50 4.27 6.97
C LEU A 663 19.88 4.44 7.61
N PHE A 664 20.93 4.62 6.81
CA PHE A 664 22.27 4.85 7.31
C PHE A 664 22.40 6.15 8.11
N GLU A 665 21.85 7.25 7.60
CA GLU A 665 21.84 8.56 8.27
C GLU A 665 21.00 8.53 9.57
N SER A 666 20.02 7.63 9.66
CA SER A 666 19.25 7.38 10.90
C SER A 666 20.01 6.59 11.97
N GLY A 667 21.24 6.13 11.68
CA GLY A 667 22.08 5.37 12.59
C GLY A 667 22.03 3.84 12.38
N ASP A 668 21.31 3.34 11.38
CA ASP A 668 21.35 1.92 11.00
C ASP A 668 22.52 1.66 10.04
N HIS A 669 23.61 1.08 10.55
CA HIS A 669 24.80 0.78 9.74
C HIS A 669 24.78 -0.61 9.08
N CYS A 670 23.64 -1.31 9.11
CA CYS A 670 23.42 -2.56 8.35
C CYS A 670 22.15 -2.48 7.46
N PRO A 671 22.00 -1.41 6.64
CA PRO A 671 20.88 -1.31 5.71
C PRO A 671 21.09 -2.29 4.55
N ALA A 672 19.99 -2.86 4.04
CA ALA A 672 20.02 -3.91 3.04
C ALA A 672 19.00 -3.68 1.91
N ILE A 673 19.38 -4.08 0.70
CA ILE A 673 18.44 -4.36 -0.38
C ILE A 673 17.92 -5.78 -0.19
N ILE A 674 16.61 -5.91 -0.12
CA ILE A 674 15.91 -7.17 0.09
C ILE A 674 15.33 -7.60 -1.25
N PHE A 675 15.67 -8.81 -1.68
CA PHE A 675 15.02 -9.48 -2.79
C PHE A 675 14.11 -10.59 -2.26
N SER A 676 12.83 -10.28 -2.15
CA SER A 676 11.82 -11.17 -1.57
C SER A 676 11.38 -12.29 -2.52
N GLN A 677 10.69 -13.30 -1.98
CA GLN A 677 10.18 -14.45 -2.74
C GLN A 677 9.04 -14.05 -3.67
N ASN A 678 8.21 -13.11 -3.23
CA ASN A 678 7.14 -12.51 -4.05
C ASN A 678 7.68 -11.50 -5.09
N GLY A 679 8.96 -11.58 -5.47
CA GLY A 679 9.62 -10.71 -6.44
C GLY A 679 9.91 -9.29 -5.97
N MET A 680 9.35 -8.80 -4.86
CA MET A 680 9.59 -7.43 -4.44
C MET A 680 11.08 -7.15 -4.19
N VAL A 681 11.55 -6.01 -4.70
CA VAL A 681 12.89 -5.47 -4.42
C VAL A 681 12.72 -4.18 -3.62
N GLY A 682 13.21 -4.17 -2.39
CA GLY A 682 13.01 -3.04 -1.46
C GLY A 682 14.25 -2.73 -0.64
N SER A 683 14.30 -1.52 -0.08
CA SER A 683 15.28 -1.14 0.94
C SER A 683 14.72 -1.48 2.32
N GLY A 684 15.54 -2.09 3.17
CA GLY A 684 15.18 -2.43 4.55
C GLY A 684 16.42 -2.54 5.43
N ARG A 685 16.24 -3.16 6.60
CA ARG A 685 17.32 -3.39 7.57
C ARG A 685 17.58 -4.88 7.72
N LEU A 686 18.84 -5.28 7.86
CA LEU A 686 19.13 -6.64 8.32
C LEU A 686 18.54 -6.81 9.73
N LEU A 687 17.84 -7.92 9.93
CA LEU A 687 17.37 -8.36 11.25
C LEU A 687 18.38 -9.35 11.84
N GLU A 688 18.32 -9.56 13.15
CA GLU A 688 19.07 -10.65 13.78
C GLU A 688 18.68 -12.01 13.15
N PRO A 689 19.64 -12.94 12.95
CA PRO A 689 21.04 -12.90 13.38
C PRO A 689 22.00 -12.18 12.41
N PHE A 690 21.53 -11.62 11.29
CA PHE A 690 22.39 -11.04 10.26
C PHE A 690 23.05 -9.71 10.67
N ARG A 691 22.56 -9.05 11.74
CA ARG A 691 23.20 -7.86 12.32
C ARG A 691 24.54 -8.12 13.00
N LEU A 692 24.96 -9.37 13.13
CA LEU A 692 26.30 -9.74 13.61
C LEU A 692 27.42 -9.49 12.59
N LEU A 693 27.06 -9.14 11.35
CA LEU A 693 27.99 -8.84 10.27
C LEU A 693 28.59 -7.43 10.43
N SER A 694 29.73 -7.18 9.77
CA SER A 694 30.45 -5.90 9.88
C SER A 694 29.63 -4.74 9.29
N PRO A 695 29.51 -3.58 9.95
CA PRO A 695 28.80 -2.42 9.39
C PRO A 695 29.25 -2.03 7.97
N ILE A 696 28.36 -1.39 7.20
CA ILE A 696 28.78 -0.64 6.02
C ILE A 696 29.44 0.68 6.45
N SER A 697 30.41 1.16 5.67
CA SER A 697 31.17 2.37 5.94
C SER A 697 30.63 3.57 5.17
N ASP A 698 30.16 3.34 3.93
CA ASP A 698 29.65 4.38 3.05
C ASP A 698 28.46 3.84 2.22
N PRO A 699 27.23 4.33 2.46
CA PRO A 699 26.03 3.90 1.71
C PRO A 699 26.08 4.28 0.23
N GLU A 700 26.95 5.21 -0.18
CA GLU A 700 27.14 5.56 -1.59
C GLU A 700 27.94 4.51 -2.37
N VAL A 701 28.69 3.67 -1.67
CA VAL A 701 29.61 2.68 -2.24
C VAL A 701 29.10 1.25 -2.05
N GLU A 702 28.68 0.91 -0.83
CA GLU A 702 28.38 -0.46 -0.42
C GLU A 702 27.07 -0.59 0.33
N VAL A 703 26.46 -1.76 0.22
CA VAL A 703 25.16 -2.09 0.81
C VAL A 703 25.10 -3.59 1.11
N TYR A 704 24.25 -4.00 2.06
CA TYR A 704 23.90 -5.40 2.20
C TYR A 704 22.86 -5.82 1.16
N VAL A 705 22.94 -7.06 0.71
CA VAL A 705 21.92 -7.74 -0.06
C VAL A 705 21.39 -8.89 0.77
N LEU A 706 20.09 -8.92 1.01
CA LEU A 706 19.36 -10.06 1.57
C LEU A 706 18.60 -10.73 0.42
N ASP A 707 19.04 -11.92 0.03
CA ASP A 707 18.35 -12.75 -0.97
C ASP A 707 17.50 -13.81 -0.27
N GLU A 708 16.19 -13.71 -0.44
CA GLU A 708 15.19 -14.65 0.11
C GLU A 708 14.67 -15.64 -0.94
N SER A 709 15.11 -15.54 -2.21
CA SER A 709 14.54 -16.35 -3.31
C SER A 709 14.86 -17.84 -3.30
N SER A 710 15.85 -18.22 -2.50
CA SER A 710 16.24 -19.61 -2.29
C SER A 710 15.64 -20.14 -0.98
N ALA A 711 15.63 -21.46 -0.80
CA ALA A 711 15.18 -22.09 0.44
C ALA A 711 16.00 -21.70 1.71
N MET A 712 17.01 -20.84 1.56
CA MET A 712 17.78 -20.25 2.66
C MET A 712 18.01 -18.74 2.40
N ASN A 713 17.89 -17.93 3.44
CA ASN A 713 18.22 -16.51 3.37
C ASN A 713 19.74 -16.31 3.36
N ILE A 714 20.25 -15.50 2.44
CA ILE A 714 21.67 -15.16 2.34
C ILE A 714 21.83 -13.64 2.45
N ALA A 715 22.63 -13.19 3.42
CA ALA A 715 23.03 -11.79 3.55
C ALA A 715 24.49 -11.61 3.05
N ILE A 716 24.70 -10.72 2.08
CA ILE A 716 26.00 -10.47 1.45
C ILE A 716 26.27 -8.98 1.41
N LYS A 717 27.47 -8.54 1.82
CA LYS A 717 27.91 -7.16 1.65
C LYS A 717 28.49 -6.97 0.24
N MET A 718 27.96 -6.02 -0.52
CA MET A 718 28.28 -5.82 -1.94
C MET A 718 28.40 -4.33 -2.29
N THR A 719 29.12 -4.01 -3.35
CA THR A 719 29.09 -2.69 -3.99
C THR A 719 27.85 -2.55 -4.88
N TRP A 720 27.39 -1.33 -5.15
CA TRP A 720 26.22 -1.10 -6.01
C TRP A 720 26.32 -1.75 -7.40
N ASN A 721 27.51 -1.77 -8.00
CA ASN A 721 27.74 -2.46 -9.28
C ASN A 721 27.60 -3.98 -9.15
N GLU A 722 28.07 -4.56 -8.05
CA GLU A 722 27.90 -5.99 -7.78
C GLU A 722 26.44 -6.33 -7.54
N VAL A 723 25.66 -5.48 -6.86
CA VAL A 723 24.20 -5.68 -6.68
C VAL A 723 23.47 -5.70 -8.03
N LYS A 724 23.75 -4.72 -8.90
CA LYS A 724 23.17 -4.66 -10.26
C LYS A 724 23.51 -5.91 -11.08
N ASN A 725 24.77 -6.37 -11.00
CA ASN A 725 25.21 -7.60 -11.67
C ASN A 725 24.57 -8.86 -11.06
N PHE A 726 24.39 -8.90 -9.74
CA PHE A 726 23.71 -9.99 -9.04
C PHE A 726 22.26 -10.11 -9.49
N HIS A 727 21.52 -8.99 -9.50
CA HIS A 727 20.16 -8.92 -10.03
C HIS A 727 20.10 -9.37 -11.50
N ALA A 728 20.96 -8.83 -12.37
CA ALA A 728 20.98 -9.19 -13.79
C ALA A 728 21.20 -10.69 -14.03
N LYS A 729 22.07 -11.34 -13.25
CA LYS A 729 22.27 -12.80 -13.31
C LYS A 729 21.04 -13.57 -12.83
N ARG A 730 20.39 -13.12 -11.75
CA ARG A 730 19.16 -13.72 -11.22
C ARG A 730 18.00 -13.60 -12.21
N SER A 731 17.96 -12.53 -13.00
CA SER A 731 16.93 -12.32 -14.03
C SER A 731 17.19 -13.09 -15.34
N GLN A 732 18.31 -13.79 -15.50
CA GLN A 732 18.58 -14.63 -16.68
C GLN A 732 18.04 -16.06 -16.44
N GLY A 733 16.83 -16.35 -16.92
CA GLY A 733 16.18 -17.64 -16.67
C GLY A 733 15.09 -18.13 -17.66
N TYR A 734 14.64 -17.33 -18.63
CA TYR A 734 13.65 -17.78 -19.62
C TYR A 734 14.24 -17.72 -21.04
N VAL A 735 14.49 -18.89 -21.63
CA VAL A 735 14.30 -19.06 -23.07
C VAL A 735 12.89 -19.61 -23.17
N ALA A 736 11.95 -18.82 -23.71
CA ALA A 736 10.57 -19.26 -23.88
C ALA A 736 10.53 -20.63 -24.59
N PRO A 737 9.69 -21.58 -24.14
CA PRO A 737 9.42 -22.76 -24.96
C PRO A 737 8.83 -22.29 -26.28
N ALA A 738 9.45 -22.71 -27.38
CA ALA A 738 8.98 -22.46 -28.75
C ALA A 738 7.62 -23.14 -29.02
#